data_AF-A0A162CL61-F1
#
_entry.id   AF-A0A162CL61-F1
#
_cell.length_a   1.000
_cell.length_b   1.000
_cell.length_c   1.000
_cell.angle_alpha   90.00
_cell.angle_beta   90.00
_cell.angle_gamma   90.00
#
_symmetry.space_group_name_H-M   'P 1'
#
loop_
_entity.id
_entity.type
_entity.pdbx_description
1 polymer ?
#
loop_
_entity_poly.entity_id
_entity_poly.type
_entity_poly.pdbx_seq_one_letter_code
_entity_poly.pdbx_strand_id
1 'polypeptide(L)'
;MGAWPFRFCLILIWLVSTVADRLWWSHHAGLPSWDQADYLNSALDHGRAIGVLAGGGWQGWNALLDLSPKIPPLASLVNGTVMAVAGDFPSEAAWTLSFWNGLLLVSSAFWALQFLRPRRSARGFALLAASAVALAPMLLELRTDYVLELPLTALVTLALWRLGVWWSPRCGGHWWQALWAALAVTLSVLVKQSALLVLLPALGWSLVAALRIGRGRRLQALVGSMLVLVSVFPWLRHNWITTLGGTNRAVIESAAREGDPGVFSLDGWLFYLRQVPPQIGWTLLWIGLAGLVLVISTRFRSPTSLGSDHRDRSYAWCWLLGTLFLGWVVTNLSPNKDPRYMAPLLPPLLLLLSRGWWQWGVWISQRWPARSAWLPGLALTAGALVAIAPAWTAQYARLKPGNRHPLRAIVEKAGGADPFADPITLIVVPSTPDLNQHNVSYYGRRNGGRLVGRQLGGSTDHIQPVLDHANWVLLAEGDQGSVRSSARSLDHAVRESGVFEEVEVFPRPQGGSYSLWKRRIDSKVPQGFEQRFPQLAAGLAQGPAGLDPVFSSVAIEHMLDGHFSYRAPLRRAALERLKQDQSDETARWSLALLAVLTNRPAEAAHHFERLESSNPESPWPSAYRSVVLLAGWNPWSASSVASAAVERHGQHPILVSLESLAAVLGGAIWRLPEAVQSVPAAITTVEESLNPQANGSS
;
A
#
# COMPACT_ATOMS: atom_id res chain seq x y z
N MET A 1 6.36 39.13 -8.92
CA MET A 1 4.95 38.94 -8.56
C MET A 1 4.70 39.21 -7.07
N GLY A 2 3.55 39.81 -6.73
CA GLY A 2 3.08 40.01 -5.35
C GLY A 2 2.67 38.69 -4.67
N ALA A 3 2.34 38.73 -3.37
CA ALA A 3 1.92 37.54 -2.62
C ALA A 3 0.51 37.05 -3.00
N TRP A 4 -0.42 37.99 -3.16
CA TRP A 4 -1.81 37.68 -3.49
C TRP A 4 -1.94 37.10 -4.91
N PRO A 5 -1.34 37.70 -5.97
CA PRO A 5 -1.35 37.09 -7.29
C PRO A 5 -0.70 35.70 -7.32
N PHE A 6 0.36 35.46 -6.55
CA PHE A 6 0.98 34.13 -6.43
C PHE A 6 -0.01 33.09 -5.91
N ARG A 7 -0.71 33.39 -4.81
CA ARG A 7 -1.70 32.47 -4.22
C ARG A 7 -2.86 32.24 -5.17
N PHE A 8 -3.36 33.29 -5.80
CA PHE A 8 -4.43 33.20 -6.79
C PHE A 8 -4.03 32.29 -7.97
N CYS A 9 -2.86 32.51 -8.57
CA CYS A 9 -2.38 31.66 -9.66
C CYS A 9 -2.15 30.20 -9.23
N LEU A 10 -1.68 29.96 -8.01
CA LEU A 10 -1.50 28.59 -7.50
C LEU A 10 -2.86 27.88 -7.33
N ILE A 11 -3.88 28.58 -6.81
CA ILE A 11 -5.24 28.07 -6.73
C ILE A 11 -5.79 27.83 -8.14
N LEU A 12 -5.54 28.74 -9.09
CA LEU A 12 -5.98 28.57 -10.47
C LEU A 12 -5.36 27.33 -11.12
N ILE A 13 -4.06 27.06 -10.92
CA ILE A 13 -3.42 25.83 -11.41
C ILE A 13 -4.15 24.61 -10.86
N TRP A 14 -4.42 24.59 -9.54
CA TRP A 14 -5.14 23.48 -8.92
C TRP A 14 -6.59 23.32 -9.44
N LEU A 15 -7.32 24.42 -9.61
CA LEU A 15 -8.69 24.40 -10.14
C LEU A 15 -8.73 23.92 -11.59
N VAL A 16 -7.83 24.42 -12.45
CA VAL A 16 -7.74 23.99 -13.86
C VAL A 16 -7.35 22.52 -13.94
N SER A 17 -6.37 22.08 -13.14
CA SER A 17 -6.02 20.67 -12.99
C SER A 17 -7.24 19.84 -12.60
N THR A 18 -7.99 20.28 -11.59
CA THR A 18 -9.18 19.57 -11.09
C THR A 18 -10.27 19.49 -12.17
N VAL A 19 -10.54 20.58 -12.88
CA VAL A 19 -11.52 20.59 -13.99
C VAL A 19 -11.09 19.62 -15.09
N ALA A 20 -9.81 19.61 -15.48
CA ALA A 20 -9.30 18.66 -16.46
C ALA A 20 -9.46 17.21 -15.96
N ASP A 21 -9.14 16.94 -14.69
CA ASP A 21 -9.35 15.64 -14.05
C ASP A 21 -10.83 15.24 -14.11
N ARG A 22 -11.75 16.17 -13.81
CA ARG A 22 -13.20 15.91 -13.88
C ARG A 22 -13.67 15.56 -15.27
N LEU A 23 -13.16 16.25 -16.29
CA LEU A 23 -13.46 15.94 -17.69
C LEU A 23 -12.92 14.57 -18.08
N TRP A 24 -11.71 14.23 -17.65
CA TRP A 24 -11.17 12.87 -17.84
C TRP A 24 -12.05 11.83 -17.18
N TRP A 25 -12.44 11.99 -15.91
CA TRP A 25 -13.33 11.03 -15.24
C TRP A 25 -14.75 10.96 -15.84
N SER A 26 -15.25 12.03 -16.45
CA SER A 26 -16.56 11.98 -17.13
C SER A 26 -16.51 11.29 -18.49
N HIS A 27 -15.42 11.49 -19.23
CA HIS A 27 -15.23 10.88 -20.56
C HIS A 27 -14.59 9.48 -20.49
N HIS A 28 -13.77 9.24 -19.47
CA HIS A 28 -13.13 7.96 -19.20
C HIS A 28 -13.99 7.14 -18.25
N ALA A 29 -14.60 6.12 -18.84
CA ALA A 29 -15.51 5.20 -18.20
C ALA A 29 -14.83 3.97 -17.58
N GLY A 30 -13.50 4.00 -17.43
CA GLY A 30 -12.71 2.85 -16.98
C GLY A 30 -13.19 2.29 -15.65
N LEU A 31 -13.32 0.97 -15.58
CA LEU A 31 -13.57 0.27 -14.33
C LEU A 31 -12.26 0.25 -13.53
N PRO A 32 -12.30 0.50 -12.21
CA PRO A 32 -11.10 0.41 -11.39
C PRO A 32 -10.58 -1.04 -11.42
N SER A 33 -9.35 -1.22 -11.88
CA SER A 33 -8.70 -2.54 -12.00
C SER A 33 -7.89 -2.86 -10.73
N TRP A 34 -7.87 -4.13 -10.33
CA TRP A 34 -7.09 -4.69 -9.20
C TRP A 34 -6.78 -3.70 -8.07
N ASP A 35 -5.55 -3.14 -8.02
CA ASP A 35 -5.09 -2.18 -7.02
C ASP A 35 -6.08 -1.02 -6.80
N GLN A 36 -6.61 -0.44 -7.87
CA GLN A 36 -7.55 0.68 -7.76
C GLN A 36 -8.82 0.27 -7.01
N ALA A 37 -9.37 -0.89 -7.36
CA ALA A 37 -10.55 -1.42 -6.69
C ALA A 37 -10.24 -1.85 -5.25
N ASP A 38 -9.04 -2.36 -4.97
CA ASP A 38 -8.64 -2.74 -3.62
C ASP A 38 -8.54 -1.52 -2.69
N TYR A 39 -7.93 -0.42 -3.16
CA TYR A 39 -7.87 0.83 -2.40
C TYR A 39 -9.24 1.50 -2.23
N LEU A 40 -10.13 1.38 -3.22
CA LEU A 40 -11.51 1.84 -3.11
C LEU A 40 -12.31 0.99 -2.10
N ASN A 41 -12.13 -0.34 -2.09
CA ASN A 41 -12.70 -1.21 -1.06
C ASN A 41 -12.19 -0.82 0.34
N SER A 42 -10.88 -0.59 0.48
CA SER A 42 -10.30 -0.14 1.76
C SER A 42 -10.88 1.20 2.22
N ALA A 43 -11.12 2.15 1.30
CA ALA A 43 -11.78 3.42 1.61
C ALA A 43 -13.23 3.23 2.08
N LEU A 44 -14.00 2.34 1.43
CA LEU A 44 -15.35 1.98 1.88
C LEU A 44 -15.33 1.40 3.30
N ASP A 45 -14.41 0.46 3.56
CA ASP A 45 -14.23 -0.18 4.87
C ASP A 45 -13.96 0.83 5.97
N HIS A 46 -13.01 1.74 5.74
CA HIS A 46 -12.63 2.75 6.73
C HIS A 46 -13.72 3.80 6.93
N GLY A 47 -14.37 4.25 5.85
CA GLY A 47 -15.51 5.18 5.94
C GLY A 47 -16.69 4.59 6.71
N ARG A 48 -16.97 3.29 6.53
CA ARG A 48 -17.97 2.56 7.32
C ARG A 48 -17.58 2.42 8.78
N ALA A 49 -16.33 2.08 9.05
CA ALA A 49 -15.84 1.87 10.40
C ALA A 49 -15.87 3.13 11.26
N ILE A 50 -15.69 4.31 10.66
CA ILE A 50 -15.84 5.60 11.37
C ILE A 50 -17.28 6.16 11.31
N GLY A 51 -18.22 5.42 10.71
CA GLY A 51 -19.64 5.76 10.67
C GLY A 51 -20.03 6.89 9.71
N VAL A 52 -19.18 7.23 8.73
CA VAL A 52 -19.49 8.27 7.73
C VAL A 52 -20.12 7.71 6.46
N LEU A 53 -20.02 6.40 6.22
CA LEU A 53 -20.64 5.70 5.09
C LEU A 53 -21.71 4.70 5.55
N ALA A 54 -22.72 4.50 4.70
CA ALA A 54 -23.80 3.54 4.94
C ALA A 54 -23.30 2.10 5.05
N GLY A 55 -23.99 1.30 5.87
CA GLY A 55 -23.66 -0.11 6.13
C GLY A 55 -22.56 -0.31 7.17
N GLY A 56 -22.25 0.70 7.99
CA GLY A 56 -21.22 0.63 9.03
C GLY A 56 -21.51 1.47 10.27
N GLY A 57 -20.65 1.32 11.27
CA GLY A 57 -20.68 2.08 12.52
C GLY A 57 -19.40 1.87 13.32
N TRP A 58 -19.18 2.72 14.33
CA TRP A 58 -17.99 2.63 15.18
C TRP A 58 -17.99 1.35 16.02
N GLN A 59 -16.98 0.50 15.80
CA GLN A 59 -16.78 -0.76 16.54
C GLN A 59 -15.55 -0.75 17.45
N GLY A 60 -14.90 0.41 17.61
CA GLY A 60 -13.70 0.58 18.42
C GLY A 60 -12.39 0.54 17.63
N TRP A 61 -11.30 0.93 18.30
CA TRP A 61 -9.98 1.10 17.67
C TRP A 61 -9.40 -0.20 17.12
N ASN A 62 -9.56 -1.33 17.81
CA ASN A 62 -9.03 -2.62 17.34
C ASN A 62 -9.70 -3.02 16.02
N ALA A 63 -11.02 -2.87 15.92
CA ALA A 63 -11.77 -3.15 14.70
C ALA A 63 -11.32 -2.25 13.54
N LEU A 64 -11.04 -0.98 13.79
CA LEU A 64 -10.47 -0.07 12.77
C LEU A 64 -9.07 -0.53 12.33
N LEU A 65 -8.21 -0.91 13.27
CA LEU A 65 -6.84 -1.36 12.95
C LEU A 65 -6.83 -2.70 12.20
N ASP A 66 -7.80 -3.58 12.44
CA ASP A 66 -7.97 -4.86 11.73
C ASP A 66 -8.23 -4.67 10.21
N LEU A 67 -8.76 -3.52 9.78
CA LEU A 67 -9.02 -3.21 8.37
C LEU A 67 -7.76 -2.85 7.56
N SER A 68 -6.63 -2.68 8.24
CA SER A 68 -5.38 -2.17 7.66
C SER A 68 -4.19 -3.12 7.90
N PRO A 69 -4.32 -4.43 7.63
CA PRO A 69 -3.34 -5.43 8.05
C PRO A 69 -1.97 -5.28 7.38
N LYS A 70 -1.92 -4.71 6.17
CA LYS A 70 -0.68 -4.59 5.38
C LYS A 70 -0.30 -3.14 5.06
N ILE A 71 -1.30 -2.28 4.93
CA ILE A 71 -1.13 -0.89 4.47
C ILE A 71 -1.67 0.02 5.56
N PRO A 72 -0.90 1.04 5.98
CA PRO A 72 -1.35 2.04 6.95
C PRO A 72 -2.67 2.76 6.56
N PRO A 73 -3.49 3.18 7.54
CA PRO A 73 -4.89 3.51 7.30
C PRO A 73 -5.16 4.95 6.83
N LEU A 74 -4.18 5.87 6.84
CA LEU A 74 -4.47 7.31 6.67
C LEU A 74 -5.12 7.62 5.32
N ALA A 75 -4.59 7.05 4.23
CA ALA A 75 -5.17 7.29 2.91
C ALA A 75 -6.61 6.76 2.84
N SER A 76 -6.86 5.55 3.33
CA SER A 76 -8.21 4.95 3.35
C SER A 76 -9.19 5.75 4.21
N LEU A 77 -8.76 6.28 5.36
CA LEU A 77 -9.57 7.15 6.22
C LEU A 77 -9.96 8.47 5.51
N VAL A 78 -9.00 9.14 4.89
CA VAL A 78 -9.27 10.39 4.13
C VAL A 78 -10.19 10.09 2.96
N ASN A 79 -9.88 9.05 2.20
CA ASN A 79 -10.65 8.60 1.04
C ASN A 79 -12.11 8.25 1.41
N GLY A 80 -12.32 7.46 2.46
CA GLY A 80 -13.66 7.12 2.95
C GLY A 80 -14.46 8.32 3.44
N THR A 81 -13.78 9.30 4.06
CA THR A 81 -14.42 10.57 4.47
C THR A 81 -14.83 11.42 3.28
N VAL A 82 -14.02 11.47 2.22
CA VAL A 82 -14.40 12.18 0.99
C VAL A 82 -15.55 11.48 0.28
N MET A 83 -15.58 10.14 0.24
CA MET A 83 -16.72 9.39 -0.30
C MET A 83 -18.03 9.74 0.40
N ALA A 84 -18.02 10.01 1.70
CA ALA A 84 -19.22 10.41 2.45
C ALA A 84 -19.82 11.75 1.98
N VAL A 85 -19.00 12.63 1.41
CA VAL A 85 -19.44 13.94 0.91
C VAL A 85 -19.68 13.92 -0.59
N ALA A 86 -18.79 13.28 -1.35
CA ALA A 86 -18.78 13.31 -2.80
C ALA A 86 -19.59 12.18 -3.46
N GLY A 87 -19.82 11.08 -2.73
CA GLY A 87 -20.38 9.83 -3.24
C GLY A 87 -19.32 8.74 -3.41
N ASP A 88 -19.78 7.49 -3.50
CA ASP A 88 -18.94 6.29 -3.52
C ASP A 88 -18.76 5.71 -4.93
N PHE A 89 -19.27 6.35 -5.99
CA PHE A 89 -18.97 5.96 -7.38
C PHE A 89 -17.49 6.25 -7.71
N PRO A 90 -16.80 5.49 -8.56
CA PRO A 90 -15.37 5.73 -8.85
C PRO A 90 -15.03 7.19 -9.20
N SER A 91 -15.81 7.81 -10.08
CA SER A 91 -15.64 9.22 -10.44
C SER A 91 -15.96 10.18 -9.30
N GLU A 92 -16.81 9.82 -8.35
CA GLU A 92 -17.13 10.63 -7.17
C GLU A 92 -16.03 10.51 -6.12
N ALA A 93 -15.64 9.29 -5.78
CA ALA A 93 -14.52 9.00 -4.88
C ALA A 93 -13.22 9.67 -5.32
N ALA A 94 -12.99 9.77 -6.65
CA ALA A 94 -11.84 10.43 -7.25
C ALA A 94 -11.68 11.93 -6.91
N TRP A 95 -12.69 12.59 -6.33
CA TRP A 95 -12.51 13.93 -5.74
C TRP A 95 -11.37 13.98 -4.71
N THR A 96 -11.09 12.85 -4.06
CA THR A 96 -9.97 12.73 -3.14
C THR A 96 -8.62 12.97 -3.82
N LEU A 97 -8.45 12.53 -5.07
CA LEU A 97 -7.23 12.74 -5.84
C LEU A 97 -6.99 14.24 -6.11
N SER A 98 -8.05 15.03 -6.28
CA SER A 98 -7.95 16.49 -6.41
C SER A 98 -7.42 17.13 -5.12
N PHE A 99 -7.83 16.66 -3.94
CA PHE A 99 -7.28 17.14 -2.66
C PHE A 99 -5.80 16.79 -2.50
N TRP A 100 -5.42 15.55 -2.83
CA TRP A 100 -4.02 15.11 -2.78
C TRP A 100 -3.14 15.89 -3.77
N ASN A 101 -3.63 16.15 -4.98
CA ASN A 101 -2.96 17.01 -5.95
C ASN A 101 -2.80 18.44 -5.43
N GLY A 102 -3.84 19.01 -4.79
CA GLY A 102 -3.76 20.32 -4.16
C GLY A 102 -2.65 20.38 -3.10
N LEU A 103 -2.56 19.37 -2.25
CA LEU A 103 -1.47 19.24 -1.27
C LEU A 103 -0.10 19.15 -1.94
N LEU A 104 0.02 18.35 -3.00
CA LEU A 104 1.26 18.20 -3.77
C LEU A 104 1.70 19.53 -4.39
N LEU A 105 0.79 20.26 -5.03
CA LEU A 105 1.07 21.56 -5.65
C LEU A 105 1.48 22.61 -4.62
N VAL A 106 0.78 22.67 -3.48
CA VAL A 106 1.15 23.57 -2.37
C VAL A 106 2.53 23.22 -1.83
N SER A 107 2.79 21.93 -1.57
CA SER A 107 4.07 21.47 -1.05
C SER A 107 5.22 21.80 -2.00
N SER A 108 5.07 21.50 -3.29
CA SER A 108 6.04 21.80 -4.34
C SER A 108 6.27 23.31 -4.52
N ALA A 109 5.21 24.11 -4.63
CA ALA A 109 5.31 25.55 -4.84
C ALA A 109 6.02 26.22 -3.67
N PHE A 110 5.66 25.88 -2.43
CA PHE A 110 6.28 26.51 -1.29
C PHE A 110 7.68 25.95 -0.96
N TRP A 111 8.00 24.73 -1.38
CA TRP A 111 9.38 24.26 -1.39
C TRP A 111 10.23 25.07 -2.37
N ALA A 112 9.72 25.29 -3.58
CA ALA A 112 10.36 26.10 -4.62
C ALA A 112 10.66 27.55 -4.16
N LEU A 113 9.80 28.14 -3.29
CA LEU A 113 10.05 29.46 -2.70
C LEU A 113 11.35 29.56 -1.87
N GLN A 114 11.92 28.43 -1.45
CA GLN A 114 13.15 28.40 -0.66
C GLN A 114 14.41 28.50 -1.51
N PHE A 115 14.34 28.26 -2.82
CA PHE A 115 15.54 28.17 -3.66
C PHE A 115 16.04 29.52 -4.16
N LEU A 116 15.14 30.48 -4.46
CA LEU A 116 15.51 31.76 -5.08
C LEU A 116 15.35 32.98 -4.15
N ARG A 117 16.06 34.06 -4.49
CA ARG A 117 15.95 35.43 -3.97
C ARG A 117 16.00 36.42 -5.13
N PRO A 118 15.32 37.58 -5.04
CA PRO A 118 14.37 38.00 -3.99
C PRO A 118 13.03 37.24 -4.09
N ARG A 119 12.18 37.35 -3.04
CA ARG A 119 10.84 36.70 -2.98
C ARG A 119 9.98 36.96 -4.22
N ARG A 120 10.15 38.11 -4.88
CA ARG A 120 9.43 38.47 -6.10
C ARG A 120 9.69 37.49 -7.25
N SER A 121 10.94 37.06 -7.43
CA SER A 121 11.37 36.10 -8.45
C SER A 121 11.08 34.67 -8.03
N ALA A 122 11.31 34.35 -6.74
CA ALA A 122 11.03 33.04 -6.18
C ALA A 122 9.57 32.61 -6.38
N ARG A 123 8.61 33.54 -6.28
CA ARG A 123 7.20 33.25 -6.55
C ARG A 123 6.90 32.89 -8.01
N GLY A 124 7.57 33.54 -8.97
CA GLY A 124 7.42 33.20 -10.39
C GLY A 124 7.98 31.82 -10.69
N PHE A 125 9.17 31.53 -10.18
CA PHE A 125 9.78 30.22 -10.25
C PHE A 125 8.94 29.12 -9.56
N ALA A 126 8.35 29.43 -8.40
CA ALA A 126 7.46 28.49 -7.71
C ALA A 126 6.21 28.15 -8.51
N LEU A 127 5.62 29.11 -9.24
CA LEU A 127 4.52 28.81 -10.15
C LEU A 127 4.99 27.95 -11.32
N LEU A 128 6.14 28.26 -11.94
CA LEU A 128 6.70 27.43 -13.01
C LEU A 128 6.90 25.98 -12.54
N ALA A 129 7.44 25.81 -11.34
CA ALA A 129 7.70 24.49 -10.79
C ALA A 129 6.40 23.74 -10.42
N ALA A 130 5.41 24.44 -9.86
CA ALA A 130 4.08 23.87 -9.62
C ALA A 130 3.37 23.48 -10.92
N SER A 131 3.48 24.29 -11.98
CA SER A 131 2.98 23.95 -13.31
C SER A 131 3.68 22.72 -13.88
N ALA A 132 5.01 22.59 -13.74
CA ALA A 132 5.73 21.40 -14.16
C ALA A 132 5.26 20.14 -13.41
N VAL A 133 5.00 20.24 -12.10
CA VAL A 133 4.40 19.17 -11.29
C VAL A 133 2.98 18.83 -11.76
N ALA A 134 2.15 19.82 -12.07
CA ALA A 134 0.80 19.59 -12.58
C ALA A 134 0.75 18.96 -13.98
N LEU A 135 1.81 19.09 -14.78
CA LEU A 135 1.84 18.70 -16.18
C LEU A 135 2.70 17.46 -16.47
N ALA A 136 3.50 16.99 -15.52
CA ALA A 136 4.31 15.79 -15.71
C ALA A 136 3.39 14.58 -15.98
N PRO A 137 3.64 13.79 -17.06
CA PRO A 137 2.79 12.67 -17.47
C PRO A 137 2.44 11.70 -16.34
N MET A 138 3.43 11.26 -15.55
CA MET A 138 3.18 10.34 -14.43
C MET A 138 2.26 10.95 -13.37
N LEU A 139 2.41 12.24 -13.08
CA LEU A 139 1.57 12.91 -12.07
C LEU A 139 0.16 13.20 -12.59
N LEU A 140 0.00 13.35 -13.91
CA LEU A 140 -1.32 13.40 -14.56
C LEU A 140 -2.01 12.03 -14.48
N GLU A 141 -1.28 10.95 -14.76
CA GLU A 141 -1.77 9.57 -14.62
C GLU A 141 -2.26 9.30 -13.19
N LEU A 142 -1.43 9.62 -12.19
CA LEU A 142 -1.77 9.43 -10.77
C LEU A 142 -2.96 10.28 -10.27
N ARG A 143 -3.35 11.33 -11.00
CA ARG A 143 -4.56 12.14 -10.69
C ARG A 143 -5.85 11.53 -11.25
N THR A 144 -5.71 10.58 -12.16
CA THR A 144 -6.80 9.86 -12.82
C THR A 144 -6.82 8.36 -12.51
N ASP A 145 -5.86 7.88 -11.73
CA ASP A 145 -5.79 6.51 -11.24
C ASP A 145 -5.97 6.50 -9.73
N TYR A 146 -6.91 5.71 -9.25
CA TYR A 146 -7.20 5.64 -7.82
C TYR A 146 -6.18 4.75 -7.09
N VAL A 147 -4.94 5.23 -6.97
CA VAL A 147 -3.84 4.51 -6.32
C VAL A 147 -3.18 5.34 -5.21
N LEU A 148 -2.36 4.72 -4.36
CA LEU A 148 -1.78 5.37 -3.18
C LEU A 148 -0.53 6.22 -3.48
N GLU A 149 -0.03 6.19 -4.70
CA GLU A 149 1.19 6.86 -5.12
C GLU A 149 1.04 8.39 -5.13
N LEU A 150 -0.14 8.92 -5.47
CA LEU A 150 -0.40 10.36 -5.39
C LEU A 150 -0.39 10.88 -3.94
N PRO A 151 -1.18 10.32 -2.98
CA PRO A 151 -1.11 10.75 -1.59
C PRO A 151 0.28 10.58 -0.99
N LEU A 152 0.97 9.47 -1.32
CA LEU A 152 2.35 9.24 -0.89
C LEU A 152 3.29 10.33 -1.41
N THR A 153 3.23 10.64 -2.71
CA THR A 153 4.06 11.66 -3.34
C THR A 153 3.81 13.05 -2.74
N ALA A 154 2.54 13.39 -2.48
CA ALA A 154 2.17 14.66 -1.84
C ALA A 154 2.77 14.80 -0.44
N LEU A 155 2.63 13.77 0.40
CA LEU A 155 3.10 13.81 1.79
C LEU A 155 4.62 13.65 1.91
N VAL A 156 5.27 12.82 1.09
CA VAL A 156 6.74 12.75 1.05
C VAL A 156 7.32 14.09 0.61
N THR A 157 6.73 14.75 -0.38
CA THR A 157 7.16 16.11 -0.80
C THR A 157 6.98 17.11 0.34
N LEU A 158 5.85 17.07 1.04
CA LEU A 158 5.62 17.90 2.24
C LEU A 158 6.70 17.61 3.30
N ALA A 159 6.96 16.34 3.61
CA ALA A 159 7.91 15.91 4.62
C ALA A 159 9.34 16.36 4.29
N LEU A 160 9.82 16.11 3.06
CA LEU A 160 11.14 16.57 2.61
C LEU A 160 11.27 18.09 2.68
N TRP A 161 10.22 18.82 2.31
CA TRP A 161 10.21 20.27 2.41
C TRP A 161 10.25 20.77 3.86
N ARG A 162 9.38 20.23 4.74
CA ARG A 162 9.32 20.60 6.16
C ARG A 162 10.62 20.25 6.89
N LEU A 163 11.17 19.07 6.63
CA LEU A 163 12.49 18.64 7.13
C LEU A 163 13.58 19.59 6.65
N GLY A 164 13.60 19.97 5.37
CA GLY A 164 14.57 20.93 4.84
C GLY A 164 14.47 22.32 5.47
N VAL A 165 13.26 22.78 5.80
CA VAL A 165 13.04 24.04 6.54
C VAL A 165 13.60 23.95 7.96
N TRP A 166 13.31 22.86 8.69
CA TRP A 166 13.85 22.64 10.03
C TRP A 166 15.38 22.47 10.01
N TRP A 167 15.92 21.73 9.04
CA TRP A 167 17.34 21.48 8.84
C TRP A 167 18.12 22.76 8.50
N SER A 168 17.50 23.72 7.81
CA SER A 168 18.17 24.92 7.28
C SER A 168 19.14 25.56 8.28
N PRO A 169 20.42 25.75 7.92
CA PRO A 169 21.40 26.37 8.83
C PRO A 169 21.09 27.81 9.22
N ARG A 170 20.34 28.55 8.37
CA ARG A 170 20.03 29.98 8.58
C ARG A 170 18.69 30.24 9.24
N CYS A 171 17.66 29.49 8.86
CA CYS A 171 16.27 29.76 9.27
C CYS A 171 15.64 28.60 10.05
N GLY A 172 16.39 27.53 10.27
CA GLY A 172 15.92 26.29 10.90
C GLY A 172 16.17 26.26 12.41
N GLY A 173 15.63 25.26 13.09
CA GLY A 173 15.84 25.02 14.51
C GLY A 173 14.77 25.63 15.44
N HIS A 174 13.59 25.97 14.90
CA HIS A 174 12.43 26.32 15.74
C HIS A 174 11.60 25.07 16.06
N TRP A 175 11.00 25.04 17.26
CA TRP A 175 10.15 23.93 17.72
C TRP A 175 8.98 23.63 16.80
N TRP A 176 8.25 24.64 16.35
CA TRP A 176 7.14 24.44 15.41
C TRP A 176 7.61 23.81 14.09
N GLN A 177 8.82 24.13 13.61
CA GLN A 177 9.36 23.51 12.39
C GLN A 177 9.64 22.02 12.60
N ALA A 178 10.20 21.66 13.76
CA ALA A 178 10.43 20.28 14.13
C ALA A 178 9.11 19.50 14.25
N LEU A 179 8.09 20.08 14.88
CA LEU A 179 6.77 19.48 15.03
C LEU A 179 6.07 19.27 13.67
N TRP A 180 6.09 20.27 12.78
CA TRP A 180 5.51 20.13 11.44
C TRP A 180 6.29 19.13 10.57
N ALA A 181 7.61 19.04 10.73
CA ALA A 181 8.41 18.05 10.04
C ALA A 181 8.08 16.63 10.55
N ALA A 182 8.02 16.43 11.86
CA ALA A 182 7.63 15.17 12.48
C ALA A 182 6.22 14.76 12.04
N LEU A 183 5.24 15.67 12.10
CA LEU A 183 3.88 15.40 11.64
C LEU A 183 3.84 15.01 10.16
N ALA A 184 4.53 15.74 9.28
CA ALA A 184 4.56 15.39 7.85
C ALA A 184 5.20 14.02 7.59
N VAL A 185 6.25 13.65 8.35
CA VAL A 185 6.86 12.32 8.29
C VAL A 185 5.88 11.24 8.78
N THR A 186 5.22 11.45 9.92
CA THR A 186 4.19 10.55 10.44
C THR A 186 3.09 10.32 9.41
N LEU A 187 2.53 11.39 8.85
CA LEU A 187 1.46 11.28 7.86
C LEU A 187 1.93 10.53 6.60
N SER A 188 3.17 10.75 6.14
CA SER A 188 3.73 10.03 5.00
C SER A 188 3.80 8.53 5.25
N VAL A 189 4.32 8.13 6.42
CA VAL A 189 4.43 6.71 6.82
C VAL A 189 3.05 6.10 6.99
N LEU A 190 2.09 6.84 7.55
CA LEU A 190 0.70 6.38 7.72
C LEU A 190 -0.13 6.34 6.43
N VAL A 191 0.40 6.82 5.29
CA VAL A 191 -0.18 6.54 3.96
C VAL A 191 0.36 5.24 3.39
N LYS A 192 1.69 5.07 3.35
CA LYS A 192 2.32 3.87 2.81
C LYS A 192 3.75 3.75 3.34
N GLN A 193 4.12 2.57 3.79
CA GLN A 193 5.45 2.28 4.32
C GLN A 193 6.59 2.56 3.32
N SER A 194 6.33 2.50 2.00
CA SER A 194 7.32 2.84 0.98
C SER A 194 7.77 4.31 1.02
N ALA A 195 7.10 5.19 1.78
CA ALA A 195 7.61 6.53 2.13
C ALA A 195 9.04 6.48 2.70
N LEU A 196 9.37 5.42 3.43
CA LEU A 196 10.66 5.22 4.06
C LEU A 196 11.82 5.09 3.06
N LEU A 197 11.56 4.65 1.82
CA LEU A 197 12.60 4.59 0.76
C LEU A 197 13.22 5.97 0.51
N VAL A 198 12.43 7.03 0.61
CA VAL A 198 12.89 8.41 0.39
C VAL A 198 13.16 9.13 1.71
N LEU A 199 12.35 8.88 2.74
CA LEU A 199 12.45 9.61 4.00
C LEU A 199 13.55 9.11 4.93
N LEU A 200 13.88 7.81 4.95
CA LEU A 200 14.97 7.30 5.81
C LEU A 200 16.32 7.99 5.57
N PRO A 201 16.82 8.11 4.33
CA PRO A 201 18.08 8.82 4.10
C PRO A 201 17.99 10.32 4.45
N ALA A 202 16.86 10.97 4.17
CA ALA A 202 16.66 12.38 4.52
C ALA A 202 16.64 12.60 6.04
N LEU A 203 15.98 11.70 6.78
CA LEU A 203 15.97 11.69 8.24
C LEU A 203 17.38 11.46 8.78
N GLY A 204 18.10 10.45 8.28
CA GLY A 204 19.49 10.17 8.66
C GLY A 204 20.41 11.38 8.48
N TRP A 205 20.34 12.03 7.32
CA TRP A 205 21.10 13.28 7.09
C TRP A 205 20.69 14.38 8.07
N SER A 206 19.39 14.64 8.22
CA SER A 206 18.90 15.69 9.10
C SER A 206 19.29 15.46 10.58
N LEU A 207 19.31 14.21 11.03
CA LEU A 207 19.74 13.79 12.36
C LEU A 207 21.23 14.02 12.57
N VAL A 208 22.08 13.55 11.64
CA VAL A 208 23.54 13.79 11.70
C VAL A 208 23.83 15.29 11.73
N ALA A 209 23.13 16.08 10.91
CA ALA A 209 23.25 17.53 10.92
C ALA A 209 22.78 18.16 12.25
N ALA A 210 21.67 17.70 12.82
CA ALA A 210 21.16 18.17 14.10
C ALA A 210 22.15 17.89 15.26
N LEU A 211 22.77 16.72 15.26
CA LEU A 211 23.82 16.34 16.22
C LEU A 211 25.04 17.25 16.13
N ARG A 212 25.49 17.56 14.90
CA ARG A 212 26.64 18.44 14.63
C ARG A 212 26.37 19.91 14.96
N ILE A 213 25.17 20.43 14.68
CA ILE A 213 24.85 21.86 14.88
C ILE A 213 24.65 22.19 16.38
N GLY A 214 24.15 21.26 17.20
CA GLY A 214 24.20 21.33 18.67
C GLY A 214 23.24 22.31 19.39
N ARG A 215 22.57 23.25 18.72
CA ARG A 215 21.79 24.33 19.38
C ARG A 215 20.35 23.95 19.71
N GLY A 216 20.12 22.99 20.61
CA GLY A 216 18.78 22.49 20.96
C GLY A 216 18.11 21.62 19.88
N ARG A 217 18.68 21.59 18.67
CA ARG A 217 18.24 20.70 17.57
C ARG A 217 18.34 19.21 17.91
N ARG A 218 19.24 18.83 18.81
CA ARG A 218 19.33 17.45 19.33
C ARG A 218 18.06 17.03 20.06
N LEU A 219 17.57 17.90 20.94
CA LEU A 219 16.32 17.66 21.67
C LEU A 219 15.12 17.71 20.72
N GLN A 220 15.10 18.63 19.76
CA GLN A 220 14.05 18.68 18.74
C GLN A 220 14.01 17.41 17.89
N ALA A 221 15.17 16.90 17.49
CA ALA A 221 15.30 15.64 16.76
C ALA A 221 14.79 14.46 17.60
N LEU A 222 15.19 14.39 18.88
CA LEU A 222 14.74 13.34 19.80
C LEU A 222 13.21 13.37 19.97
N VAL A 223 12.64 14.53 20.30
CA VAL A 223 11.20 14.71 20.47
C VAL A 223 10.44 14.45 19.17
N GLY A 224 10.97 14.92 18.04
CA GLY A 224 10.39 14.69 16.72
C GLY A 224 10.35 13.20 16.36
N SER A 225 11.46 12.48 16.57
CA SER A 225 11.53 11.03 16.37
C SER A 225 10.59 10.28 17.30
N MET A 226 10.53 10.67 18.58
CA MET A 226 9.60 10.08 19.55
C MET A 226 8.14 10.30 19.12
N LEU A 227 7.78 11.49 18.64
CA LEU A 227 6.44 11.78 18.14
C LEU A 227 6.09 10.91 16.93
N VAL A 228 7.03 10.75 15.98
CA VAL A 228 6.84 9.86 14.82
C VAL A 228 6.60 8.43 15.28
N LEU A 229 7.46 7.91 16.15
CA LEU A 229 7.35 6.55 16.68
C LEU A 229 6.03 6.33 17.43
N VAL A 230 5.69 7.20 18.38
CA VAL A 230 4.44 7.11 19.17
C VAL A 230 3.20 7.16 18.30
N SER A 231 3.23 7.93 17.20
CA SER A 231 2.07 8.05 16.31
C SER A 231 1.89 6.84 15.39
N VAL A 232 2.98 6.24 14.93
CA VAL A 232 2.94 5.04 14.05
C VAL A 232 2.76 3.76 14.87
N PHE A 233 3.22 3.76 16.12
CA PHE A 233 3.27 2.59 16.98
C PHE A 233 1.93 1.86 17.17
N PRO A 234 0.76 2.50 17.35
CA PRO A 234 -0.49 1.77 17.52
C PRO A 234 -0.84 0.86 16.33
N TRP A 235 -0.70 1.39 15.11
CA TRP A 235 -0.94 0.62 13.90
C TRP A 235 0.12 -0.46 13.70
N LEU A 236 1.39 -0.09 13.87
CA LEU A 236 2.50 -1.04 13.72
C LEU A 236 2.39 -2.17 14.74
N ARG A 237 2.16 -1.86 16.02
CA ARG A 237 1.99 -2.84 17.09
C ARG A 237 0.90 -3.85 16.75
N HIS A 238 -0.23 -3.37 16.22
CA HIS A 238 -1.35 -4.21 15.84
C HIS A 238 -1.06 -5.10 14.62
N ASN A 239 -0.34 -4.56 13.62
CA ASN A 239 -0.23 -5.18 12.29
C ASN A 239 1.20 -5.56 11.86
N TRP A 240 2.19 -5.57 12.76
CA TRP A 240 3.59 -5.72 12.37
C TRP A 240 3.91 -7.04 11.65
N ILE A 241 3.35 -8.17 12.09
CA ILE A 241 3.58 -9.49 11.43
C ILE A 241 3.05 -9.46 10.01
N THR A 242 1.81 -9.02 9.83
CA THR A 242 1.17 -8.95 8.51
C THR A 242 1.82 -7.90 7.61
N THR A 243 2.37 -6.84 8.19
CA THR A 243 3.18 -5.83 7.49
C THR A 243 4.51 -6.43 7.02
N LEU A 244 5.23 -7.16 7.88
CA LEU A 244 6.49 -7.82 7.50
C LEU A 244 6.26 -8.90 6.44
N GLY A 245 5.31 -9.82 6.65
CA GLY A 245 4.97 -10.86 5.70
C GLY A 245 4.43 -10.29 4.38
N GLY A 246 3.60 -9.24 4.45
CA GLY A 246 3.13 -8.50 3.29
C GLY A 246 4.26 -7.85 2.49
N THR A 247 5.25 -7.29 3.18
CA THR A 247 6.44 -6.69 2.56
C THR A 247 7.33 -7.74 1.92
N ASN A 248 7.58 -8.87 2.57
CA ASN A 248 8.33 -9.98 1.98
C ASN A 248 7.70 -10.44 0.66
N ARG A 249 6.38 -10.68 0.69
CA ARG A 249 5.63 -11.10 -0.50
C ARG A 249 5.68 -10.06 -1.62
N ALA A 250 5.47 -8.79 -1.26
CA ALA A 250 5.39 -7.71 -2.25
C ALA A 250 6.75 -7.31 -2.81
N VAL A 251 7.84 -7.39 -2.02
CA VAL A 251 9.15 -6.84 -2.41
C VAL A 251 10.12 -7.92 -2.86
N ILE A 252 10.12 -9.09 -2.21
CA ILE A 252 11.12 -10.15 -2.47
C ILE A 252 10.51 -11.21 -3.38
N GLU A 253 9.38 -11.81 -2.99
CA GLU A 253 8.76 -12.87 -3.78
C GLU A 253 8.24 -12.37 -5.13
N SER A 254 7.62 -11.19 -5.18
CA SER A 254 7.15 -10.59 -6.44
C SER A 254 8.31 -10.37 -7.41
N ALA A 255 9.42 -9.79 -6.93
CA ALA A 255 10.61 -9.55 -7.74
C ALA A 255 11.16 -10.86 -8.33
N ALA A 256 11.21 -11.92 -7.53
CA ALA A 256 11.65 -13.24 -7.98
C ALA A 256 10.71 -13.86 -9.02
N ARG A 257 9.39 -13.69 -8.87
CA ARG A 257 8.38 -14.21 -9.82
C ARG A 257 8.34 -13.42 -11.13
N GLU A 258 8.55 -12.11 -11.07
CA GLU A 258 8.50 -11.21 -12.23
C GLU A 258 9.83 -11.15 -12.99
N GLY A 259 10.90 -11.69 -12.40
CA GLY A 259 12.23 -11.70 -13.02
C GLY A 259 12.90 -10.32 -13.00
N ASP A 260 12.64 -9.54 -11.96
CA ASP A 260 13.15 -8.18 -11.83
C ASP A 260 14.69 -8.14 -11.80
N PRO A 261 15.32 -7.11 -12.37
CA PRO A 261 16.77 -7.01 -12.41
C PRO A 261 17.34 -6.86 -10.98
N GLY A 262 18.33 -7.68 -10.66
CA GLY A 262 18.92 -7.75 -9.33
C GLY A 262 19.53 -6.43 -8.87
N VAL A 263 19.56 -6.21 -7.55
CA VAL A 263 19.97 -4.95 -6.90
C VAL A 263 21.42 -4.54 -7.23
N PHE A 264 22.31 -5.51 -7.46
CA PHE A 264 23.71 -5.27 -7.80
C PHE A 264 23.99 -5.30 -9.31
N SER A 265 22.96 -5.44 -10.15
CA SER A 265 23.09 -5.46 -11.61
C SER A 265 23.08 -4.05 -12.22
N LEU A 266 23.78 -3.86 -13.34
CA LEU A 266 23.74 -2.59 -14.08
C LEU A 266 22.32 -2.24 -14.56
N ASP A 267 21.56 -3.24 -15.01
CA ASP A 267 20.16 -3.03 -15.42
C ASP A 267 19.28 -2.57 -14.25
N GLY A 268 19.51 -3.08 -13.04
CA GLY A 268 18.81 -2.65 -11.82
C GLY A 268 19.06 -1.17 -11.51
N TRP A 269 20.29 -0.69 -11.64
CA TRP A 269 20.65 0.72 -11.41
C TRP A 269 20.19 1.66 -12.54
N LEU A 270 20.12 1.17 -13.78
CA LEU A 270 19.62 1.94 -14.92
C LEU A 270 18.10 1.94 -15.02
N PHE A 271 17.40 1.04 -14.33
CA PHE A 271 15.95 0.86 -14.41
C PHE A 271 15.20 2.19 -14.25
N TYR A 272 15.35 2.85 -13.09
CA TYR A 272 14.62 4.11 -12.83
C TYR A 272 15.10 5.27 -13.70
N LEU A 273 16.37 5.28 -14.13
CA LEU A 273 16.86 6.28 -15.09
C LEU A 273 16.15 6.15 -16.44
N ARG A 274 15.90 4.92 -16.91
CA ARG A 274 15.12 4.65 -18.13
C ARG A 274 13.64 5.06 -17.97
N GLN A 275 13.12 5.07 -16.74
CA GLN A 275 11.74 5.51 -16.45
C GLN A 275 11.57 7.04 -16.37
N VAL A 276 12.66 7.84 -16.26
CA VAL A 276 12.56 9.30 -16.16
C VAL A 276 11.87 9.94 -17.38
N PRO A 277 12.27 9.66 -18.64
CA PRO A 277 11.65 10.31 -19.80
C PRO A 277 10.15 10.08 -19.94
N PRO A 278 9.59 8.85 -19.83
CA PRO A 278 8.14 8.66 -19.92
C PRO A 278 7.40 9.29 -18.73
N GLN A 279 8.00 9.35 -17.53
CA GLN A 279 7.32 9.92 -16.35
C GLN A 279 7.29 11.46 -16.33
N ILE A 280 8.33 12.12 -16.86
CA ILE A 280 8.44 13.59 -16.90
C ILE A 280 7.98 14.18 -18.22
N GLY A 281 8.10 13.43 -19.32
CA GLY A 281 7.88 13.89 -20.67
C GLY A 281 9.14 14.53 -21.27
N TRP A 282 9.45 14.15 -22.51
CA TRP A 282 10.65 14.57 -23.24
C TRP A 282 10.83 16.09 -23.31
N THR A 283 9.75 16.84 -23.54
CA THR A 283 9.79 18.30 -23.65
C THR A 283 10.28 18.95 -22.35
N LEU A 284 9.66 18.61 -21.23
CA LEU A 284 10.03 19.15 -19.91
C LEU A 284 11.45 18.76 -19.53
N LEU A 285 11.82 17.51 -19.81
CA LEU A 285 13.14 16.97 -19.54
C LEU A 285 14.22 17.75 -20.31
N TRP A 286 14.11 17.87 -21.63
CA TRP A 286 15.14 18.52 -22.44
C TRP A 286 15.26 20.03 -22.21
N ILE A 287 14.13 20.74 -22.08
CA ILE A 287 14.15 22.19 -21.77
C ILE A 287 14.84 22.42 -20.41
N GLY A 288 14.50 21.60 -19.42
CA GLY A 288 15.12 21.64 -18.09
C GLY A 288 16.61 21.33 -18.15
N LEU A 289 17.02 20.20 -18.74
CA LEU A 289 18.41 19.77 -18.82
C LEU A 289 19.29 20.76 -19.59
N ALA A 290 18.85 21.22 -20.77
CA ALA A 290 19.60 22.21 -21.55
C ALA A 290 19.76 23.52 -20.77
N GLY A 291 18.74 23.92 -20.02
CA GLY A 291 18.81 25.07 -19.13
C GLY A 291 19.76 24.86 -17.94
N LEU A 292 19.86 23.65 -17.39
CA LEU A 292 20.84 23.32 -16.34
C LEU A 292 22.28 23.35 -16.90
N VAL A 293 22.51 22.86 -18.11
CA VAL A 293 23.80 23.01 -18.81
C VAL A 293 24.13 24.50 -19.00
N LEU A 294 23.14 25.33 -19.30
CA LEU A 294 23.32 26.78 -19.37
C LEU A 294 23.69 27.39 -18.00
N VAL A 295 23.09 26.93 -16.89
CA VAL A 295 23.50 27.34 -15.53
C VAL A 295 24.96 26.97 -15.27
N ILE A 296 25.35 25.74 -15.60
CA ILE A 296 26.71 25.24 -15.35
C ILE A 296 27.73 26.01 -16.20
N SER A 297 27.48 26.16 -17.51
CA SER A 297 28.38 26.86 -18.43
C SER A 297 28.54 28.35 -18.10
N THR A 298 27.47 29.03 -17.70
CA THR A 298 27.56 30.44 -17.25
C THR A 298 28.39 30.59 -15.98
N ARG A 299 28.28 29.64 -15.04
CA ARG A 299 29.13 29.62 -13.82
C ARG A 299 30.61 29.35 -14.13
N PHE A 300 30.92 28.50 -15.10
CA PHE A 300 32.30 28.23 -15.51
C PHE A 300 32.95 29.40 -16.27
N ARG A 301 32.19 30.11 -17.13
CA ARG A 301 32.73 31.20 -17.96
C ARG A 301 32.96 32.52 -17.21
N SER A 302 32.33 32.72 -16.06
CA SER A 302 32.46 33.95 -15.29
C SER A 302 32.65 33.65 -13.80
N PRO A 303 33.83 33.15 -13.39
CA PRO A 303 34.10 32.84 -11.99
C PRO A 303 34.09 34.08 -11.08
N THR A 304 34.40 35.29 -11.58
CA THR A 304 34.22 36.54 -10.80
C THR A 304 32.74 36.87 -10.51
N SER A 305 31.79 36.25 -11.25
CA SER A 305 30.35 36.29 -10.94
C SER A 305 29.92 35.29 -9.86
N LEU A 306 30.83 34.42 -9.36
CA LEU A 306 30.60 33.52 -8.21
C LEU A 306 30.13 34.29 -6.96
N GLY A 307 30.49 35.58 -6.86
CA GLY A 307 30.00 36.48 -5.81
C GLY A 307 28.67 37.17 -6.10
N SER A 308 28.13 37.11 -7.33
CA SER A 308 27.04 38.02 -7.79
C SER A 308 25.72 37.35 -8.15
N ASP A 309 25.64 36.03 -8.33
CA ASP A 309 24.34 35.34 -8.47
C ASP A 309 23.71 35.08 -7.09
N HIS A 310 23.51 36.15 -6.32
CA HIS A 310 22.84 36.17 -4.99
C HIS A 310 21.38 35.67 -5.01
N ARG A 311 20.92 35.16 -6.16
CA ARG A 311 19.57 34.66 -6.38
C ARG A 311 19.44 33.24 -5.84
N ASP A 312 20.38 32.33 -6.06
CA ASP A 312 20.28 30.95 -5.59
C ASP A 312 20.67 30.79 -4.12
N ARG A 313 19.89 30.01 -3.36
CA ARG A 313 20.24 29.63 -1.98
C ARG A 313 20.93 28.28 -1.96
N SER A 314 22.26 28.28 -1.85
CA SER A 314 23.09 27.07 -1.93
C SER A 314 22.67 25.96 -0.97
N TYR A 315 22.31 26.29 0.27
CA TYR A 315 21.89 25.26 1.26
C TYR A 315 20.58 24.58 0.86
N ALA A 316 19.62 25.31 0.27
CA ALA A 316 18.35 24.73 -0.13
C ALA A 316 18.53 23.81 -1.35
N TRP A 317 19.35 24.21 -2.31
CA TRP A 317 19.75 23.35 -3.43
C TRP A 317 20.54 22.12 -2.99
N CYS A 318 21.45 22.26 -2.02
CA CYS A 318 22.17 21.13 -1.43
C CYS A 318 21.21 20.11 -0.81
N TRP A 319 20.23 20.57 -0.02
CA TRP A 319 19.20 19.70 0.55
C TRP A 319 18.41 18.97 -0.55
N LEU A 320 17.93 19.70 -1.57
CA LEU A 320 17.18 19.11 -2.68
C LEU A 320 18.00 18.03 -3.41
N LEU A 321 19.22 18.35 -3.82
CA LEU A 321 20.07 17.45 -4.61
C LEU A 321 20.49 16.23 -3.80
N GLY A 322 20.89 16.40 -2.54
CA GLY A 322 21.32 15.27 -1.73
C GLY A 322 20.14 14.38 -1.31
N THR A 323 18.95 14.93 -1.01
CA THR A 323 17.77 14.09 -0.71
C THR A 323 17.25 13.38 -1.96
N LEU A 324 17.29 14.03 -3.13
CA LEU A 324 16.97 13.40 -4.41
C LEU A 324 17.94 12.24 -4.72
N PHE A 325 19.25 12.47 -4.58
CA PHE A 325 20.26 11.45 -4.83
C PHE A 325 20.17 10.27 -3.85
N LEU A 326 20.10 10.54 -2.54
CA LEU A 326 20.03 9.48 -1.54
C LEU A 326 18.70 8.71 -1.65
N GLY A 327 17.59 9.39 -1.91
CA GLY A 327 16.31 8.73 -2.17
C GLY A 327 16.35 7.85 -3.42
N TRP A 328 17.00 8.32 -4.50
CA TRP A 328 17.24 7.49 -5.69
C TRP A 328 18.11 6.26 -5.38
N VAL A 329 19.19 6.42 -4.63
CA VAL A 329 20.05 5.28 -4.20
C VAL A 329 19.23 4.24 -3.44
N VAL A 330 18.50 4.64 -2.40
CA VAL A 330 17.73 3.70 -1.57
C VAL A 330 16.58 3.06 -2.35
N THR A 331 15.93 3.80 -3.25
CA THR A 331 14.88 3.24 -4.12
C THR A 331 15.45 2.20 -5.10
N ASN A 332 16.68 2.39 -5.61
CA ASN A 332 17.36 1.39 -6.43
C ASN A 332 17.76 0.12 -5.65
N LEU A 333 17.92 0.22 -4.33
CA LEU A 333 18.20 -0.94 -3.48
C LEU A 333 16.97 -1.83 -3.24
N SER A 334 15.77 -1.39 -3.62
CA SER A 334 14.58 -2.25 -3.58
C SER A 334 14.70 -3.38 -4.62
N PRO A 335 14.53 -4.65 -4.23
CA PRO A 335 14.52 -5.78 -5.17
C PRO A 335 13.40 -5.68 -6.21
N ASN A 336 12.18 -5.35 -5.78
CA ASN A 336 11.05 -5.14 -6.68
C ASN A 336 11.21 -3.84 -7.49
N LYS A 337 11.08 -3.94 -8.81
CA LYS A 337 11.21 -2.84 -9.77
C LYS A 337 9.87 -2.44 -10.37
N ASP A 338 9.13 -1.59 -9.66
CA ASP A 338 7.93 -0.95 -10.18
C ASP A 338 8.18 0.54 -10.53
N PRO A 339 7.82 1.03 -11.73
CA PRO A 339 7.96 2.45 -12.11
C PRO A 339 7.34 3.43 -11.09
N ARG A 340 6.29 3.02 -10.37
CA ARG A 340 5.57 3.80 -9.36
C ARG A 340 6.43 4.13 -8.14
N TYR A 341 7.46 3.35 -7.81
CA TYR A 341 8.34 3.64 -6.68
C TYR A 341 9.15 4.92 -6.86
N MET A 342 9.33 5.39 -8.10
CA MET A 342 9.98 6.67 -8.38
C MET A 342 9.07 7.89 -8.15
N ALA A 343 7.76 7.72 -8.04
CA ALA A 343 6.80 8.84 -7.98
C ALA A 343 7.15 9.91 -6.91
N PRO A 344 7.54 9.55 -5.66
CA PRO A 344 7.92 10.54 -4.65
C PRO A 344 9.21 11.33 -4.96
N LEU A 345 10.04 10.86 -5.91
CA LEU A 345 11.23 11.55 -6.39
C LEU A 345 10.95 12.50 -7.56
N LEU A 346 9.77 12.40 -8.19
CA LEU A 346 9.42 13.27 -9.32
C LEU A 346 9.29 14.74 -8.92
N PRO A 347 8.61 15.13 -7.81
CA PRO A 347 8.55 16.53 -7.42
C PRO A 347 9.93 17.17 -7.22
N PRO A 348 10.88 16.61 -6.44
CA PRO A 348 12.20 17.21 -6.32
C PRO A 348 12.98 17.26 -7.65
N LEU A 349 12.84 16.25 -8.51
CA LEU A 349 13.44 16.26 -9.84
C LEU A 349 12.84 17.36 -10.74
N LEU A 350 11.53 17.56 -10.72
CA LEU A 350 10.84 18.63 -11.45
C LEU A 350 11.20 20.02 -10.91
N LEU A 351 11.40 20.18 -9.59
CA LEU A 351 11.92 21.42 -9.00
C LEU A 351 13.32 21.76 -9.54
N LEU A 352 14.19 20.75 -9.70
CA LEU A 352 15.51 20.90 -10.30
C LEU A 352 15.43 21.26 -11.78
N LEU A 353 14.67 20.52 -12.58
CA LEU A 353 14.49 20.81 -14.02
C LEU A 353 13.87 22.19 -14.25
N SER A 354 12.94 22.61 -13.40
CA SER A 354 12.34 23.95 -13.44
C SER A 354 13.37 25.06 -13.24
N ARG A 355 14.48 24.80 -12.53
CA ARG A 355 15.56 25.79 -12.38
C ARG A 355 16.36 25.95 -13.66
N GLY A 356 16.56 24.86 -14.39
CA GLY A 356 17.11 24.90 -15.75
C GLY A 356 16.17 25.68 -16.67
N TRP A 357 14.89 25.37 -16.65
CA TRP A 357 13.91 26.11 -17.46
C TRP A 357 13.89 27.60 -17.11
N TRP A 358 13.89 27.95 -15.83
CA TRP A 358 13.99 29.34 -15.37
C TRP A 358 15.26 30.05 -15.89
N GLN A 359 16.37 29.32 -16.06
CA GLN A 359 17.61 29.88 -16.58
C GLN A 359 17.46 30.43 -18.00
N TRP A 360 16.62 29.83 -18.85
CA TRP A 360 16.34 30.37 -20.18
C TRP A 360 15.74 31.77 -20.10
N GLY A 361 14.78 31.99 -19.19
CA GLY A 361 14.21 33.32 -18.96
C GLY A 361 15.25 34.34 -18.47
N VAL A 362 16.14 33.91 -17.58
CA VAL A 362 17.25 34.76 -17.10
C VAL A 362 18.20 35.09 -18.26
N TRP A 363 18.60 34.11 -19.05
CA TRP A 363 19.51 34.30 -20.18
C TRP A 363 18.91 35.22 -21.25
N ILE A 364 17.64 35.04 -21.63
CA ILE A 364 16.91 35.91 -22.55
C ILE A 364 16.90 37.35 -22.02
N SER A 365 16.63 37.54 -20.72
CA SER A 365 16.61 38.87 -20.10
C SER A 365 17.97 39.56 -20.12
N GLN A 366 19.07 38.80 -19.98
CA GLN A 366 20.44 39.31 -20.05
C GLN A 366 20.87 39.59 -21.49
N ARG A 367 20.48 38.73 -22.44
CA ARG A 367 20.86 38.83 -23.85
C ARG A 367 20.14 39.96 -24.59
N TRP A 368 18.89 40.25 -24.21
CA TRP A 368 18.06 41.32 -24.79
C TRP A 368 17.38 42.19 -23.71
N PRO A 369 18.16 43.07 -23.03
CA PRO A 369 17.64 43.89 -21.94
C PRO A 369 16.44 44.77 -22.34
N ALA A 370 16.46 45.33 -23.56
CA ALA A 370 15.40 46.19 -24.09
C ALA A 370 14.03 45.49 -24.22
N ARG A 371 14.00 44.16 -24.29
CA ARG A 371 12.77 43.35 -24.41
C ARG A 371 12.49 42.50 -23.16
N SER A 372 13.27 42.71 -22.09
CA SER A 372 13.23 41.91 -20.86
C SER A 372 11.89 41.96 -20.11
N ALA A 373 11.06 42.97 -20.38
CA ALA A 373 9.76 43.14 -19.72
C ALA A 373 8.73 42.06 -20.10
N TRP A 374 8.76 41.53 -21.33
CA TRP A 374 7.76 40.58 -21.83
C TRP A 374 8.33 39.31 -22.47
N LEU A 375 9.48 39.39 -23.15
CA LEU A 375 10.05 38.29 -23.92
C LEU A 375 10.38 37.03 -23.10
N PRO A 376 10.97 37.13 -21.87
CA PRO A 376 11.17 35.96 -21.02
C PRO A 376 9.86 35.29 -20.61
N GLY A 377 8.82 36.07 -20.29
CA GLY A 377 7.50 35.54 -19.93
C GLY A 377 6.85 34.81 -21.10
N LEU A 378 6.94 35.40 -22.30
CA LEU A 378 6.44 34.78 -23.53
C LEU A 378 7.18 33.47 -23.87
N ALA A 379 8.51 33.45 -23.75
CA ALA A 379 9.29 32.24 -24.02
C ALA A 379 9.00 31.10 -23.02
N LEU A 380 8.88 31.44 -21.73
CA LEU A 380 8.55 30.44 -20.70
C LEU A 380 7.12 29.90 -20.87
N THR A 381 6.16 30.76 -21.22
CA THR A 381 4.77 30.34 -21.48
C THR A 381 4.64 29.53 -22.77
N ALA A 382 5.34 29.91 -23.84
CA ALA A 382 5.40 29.11 -25.07
C ALA A 382 5.96 27.71 -24.81
N GLY A 383 7.05 27.59 -24.04
CA GLY A 383 7.57 26.27 -23.63
C GLY A 383 6.56 25.44 -22.85
N ALA A 384 5.71 26.07 -22.03
CA ALA A 384 4.68 25.38 -21.25
C ALA A 384 3.55 24.87 -22.15
N LEU A 385 3.13 25.66 -23.13
CA LEU A 385 2.15 25.23 -24.14
C LEU A 385 2.67 24.02 -24.94
N VAL A 386 3.96 24.02 -25.32
CA VAL A 386 4.59 22.88 -26.02
C VAL A 386 4.68 21.64 -25.13
N ALA A 387 4.83 21.80 -23.82
CA ALA A 387 4.84 20.67 -22.88
C ALA A 387 3.44 20.06 -22.64
N ILE A 388 2.37 20.87 -22.75
CA ILE A 388 0.99 20.42 -22.52
C ILE A 388 0.55 19.41 -23.59
N ALA A 389 0.80 19.68 -24.87
CA ALA A 389 0.25 18.86 -25.96
C ALA A 389 0.69 17.38 -25.92
N PRO A 390 1.98 17.04 -25.72
CA PRO A 390 2.40 15.64 -25.60
C PRO A 390 1.84 14.97 -24.34
N ALA A 391 1.81 15.68 -23.21
CA ALA A 391 1.27 15.16 -21.96
C ALA A 391 -0.23 14.85 -22.06
N TRP A 392 -1.00 15.77 -22.66
CA TRP A 392 -2.42 15.58 -22.96
C TRP A 392 -2.65 14.41 -23.92
N THR A 393 -1.82 14.30 -24.97
CA THR A 393 -1.95 13.24 -25.97
C THR A 393 -1.66 11.87 -25.35
N ALA A 394 -0.61 11.75 -24.54
CA ALA A 394 -0.29 10.53 -23.81
C ALA A 394 -1.43 10.13 -22.86
N GLN A 395 -1.95 11.10 -22.11
CA GLN A 395 -3.07 10.88 -21.19
C GLN A 395 -4.35 10.45 -21.92
N TYR A 396 -4.68 11.10 -23.03
CA TYR A 396 -5.84 10.75 -23.84
C TYR A 396 -5.71 9.35 -24.46
N ALA A 397 -4.53 8.98 -24.95
CA ALA A 397 -4.27 7.65 -25.52
C ALA A 397 -4.38 6.53 -24.47
N ARG A 398 -4.00 6.83 -23.22
CA ARG A 398 -4.12 5.93 -22.06
C ARG A 398 -5.58 5.75 -21.66
N LEU A 399 -6.33 6.84 -21.59
CA LEU A 399 -7.71 6.87 -21.15
C LEU A 399 -8.69 6.44 -22.26
N LYS A 400 -8.61 5.19 -22.74
CA LYS A 400 -9.59 4.62 -23.68
C LYS A 400 -10.95 4.37 -23.01
N PRO A 401 -12.10 4.63 -23.66
CA PRO A 401 -13.41 4.28 -23.10
C PRO A 401 -13.49 2.77 -22.82
N GLY A 402 -13.55 2.39 -21.54
CA GLY A 402 -13.79 1.01 -21.11
C GLY A 402 -15.27 0.65 -21.23
N ASN A 403 -15.58 -0.61 -21.53
CA ASN A 403 -16.96 -1.07 -21.66
C ASN A 403 -17.51 -1.42 -20.26
N ARG A 404 -18.44 -0.59 -19.75
CA ARG A 404 -18.96 -0.69 -18.36
C ARG A 404 -19.87 -1.90 -18.10
N HIS A 405 -20.30 -2.58 -19.16
CA HIS A 405 -21.63 -3.19 -19.19
C HIS A 405 -21.79 -4.63 -18.69
N PRO A 406 -20.78 -5.52 -18.57
CA PRO A 406 -21.05 -6.76 -17.84
C PRO A 406 -20.94 -6.55 -16.33
N LEU A 407 -19.93 -5.84 -15.81
CA LEU A 407 -19.65 -5.82 -14.36
C LEU A 407 -20.84 -5.32 -13.53
N ARG A 408 -21.40 -4.16 -13.87
CA ARG A 408 -22.49 -3.58 -13.10
C ARG A 408 -23.74 -4.46 -13.14
N ALA A 409 -24.08 -4.98 -14.32
CA ALA A 409 -25.23 -5.87 -14.50
C ALA A 409 -25.05 -7.19 -13.74
N ILE A 410 -23.85 -7.80 -13.78
CA ILE A 410 -23.51 -8.99 -13.01
C ILE A 410 -23.69 -8.74 -11.51
N VAL A 411 -23.15 -7.63 -11.01
CA VAL A 411 -23.22 -7.28 -9.59
C VAL A 411 -24.66 -7.02 -9.14
N GLU A 412 -25.42 -6.22 -9.88
CA GLU A 412 -26.84 -5.95 -9.58
C GLU A 412 -27.65 -7.25 -9.61
N LYS A 413 -27.42 -8.12 -10.60
CA LYS A 413 -28.10 -9.42 -10.72
C LYS A 413 -27.79 -10.37 -9.56
N ALA A 414 -26.56 -10.33 -9.05
CA ALA A 414 -26.14 -11.09 -7.89
C ALA A 414 -26.59 -10.47 -6.55
N GLY A 415 -27.36 -9.37 -6.55
CA GLY A 415 -27.85 -8.70 -5.34
C GLY A 415 -26.88 -7.70 -4.71
N GLY A 416 -25.86 -7.27 -5.45
CA GLY A 416 -24.92 -6.24 -5.01
C GLY A 416 -25.50 -4.83 -5.08
N ALA A 417 -24.86 -3.90 -4.38
CA ALA A 417 -25.29 -2.50 -4.24
C ALA A 417 -26.68 -2.28 -3.61
N ASP A 418 -27.31 -3.33 -3.10
CA ASP A 418 -28.54 -3.27 -2.29
C ASP A 418 -28.20 -3.43 -0.80
N PRO A 419 -28.47 -2.43 0.06
CA PRO A 419 -28.21 -2.50 1.50
C PRO A 419 -29.10 -3.52 2.23
N PHE A 420 -30.25 -3.88 1.66
CA PHE A 420 -31.20 -4.82 2.27
C PHE A 420 -30.94 -6.27 1.86
N ALA A 421 -30.24 -6.51 0.74
CA ALA A 421 -29.85 -7.84 0.30
C ALA A 421 -28.96 -8.54 1.33
N ASP A 422 -29.14 -9.86 1.47
CA ASP A 422 -28.34 -10.68 2.36
C ASP A 422 -26.84 -10.63 2.01
N PRO A 423 -25.94 -10.88 2.97
CA PRO A 423 -24.51 -10.97 2.68
C PRO A 423 -24.24 -12.08 1.67
N ILE A 424 -23.67 -11.72 0.51
CA ILE A 424 -23.38 -12.65 -0.58
C ILE A 424 -21.87 -12.70 -0.81
N THR A 425 -21.34 -13.90 -1.00
CA THR A 425 -19.99 -14.11 -1.53
C THR A 425 -20.13 -14.67 -2.95
N LEU A 426 -19.60 -13.93 -3.92
CA LEU A 426 -19.53 -14.32 -5.33
C LEU A 426 -18.13 -14.84 -5.65
N ILE A 427 -18.05 -16.10 -6.06
CA ILE A 427 -16.79 -16.69 -6.52
C ILE A 427 -16.50 -16.22 -7.94
N VAL A 428 -15.48 -15.38 -8.08
CA VAL A 428 -15.05 -14.80 -9.35
C VAL A 428 -13.87 -15.60 -9.88
N VAL A 429 -14.15 -16.44 -10.87
CA VAL A 429 -13.11 -17.22 -11.57
C VAL A 429 -12.28 -16.36 -12.54
N PRO A 430 -12.88 -15.47 -13.38
CA PRO A 430 -12.07 -14.66 -14.30
C PRO A 430 -11.25 -13.60 -13.56
N SER A 431 -10.06 -13.29 -14.08
CA SER A 431 -9.22 -12.20 -13.58
C SER A 431 -8.70 -11.36 -14.73
N THR A 432 -9.43 -10.30 -15.03
CA THR A 432 -9.13 -9.30 -16.07
C THR A 432 -9.16 -7.89 -15.47
N PRO A 433 -8.59 -6.86 -16.14
CA PRO A 433 -8.68 -5.49 -15.67
C PRO A 433 -10.14 -5.02 -15.48
N ASP A 434 -11.03 -5.44 -16.38
CA ASP A 434 -12.44 -5.03 -16.41
C ASP A 434 -13.34 -5.84 -15.46
N LEU A 435 -12.96 -7.10 -15.14
CA LEU A 435 -13.71 -7.99 -14.26
C LEU A 435 -12.76 -8.86 -13.43
N ASN A 436 -12.78 -8.65 -12.12
CA ASN A 436 -11.99 -9.38 -11.13
C ASN A 436 -12.67 -9.31 -9.74
N GLN A 437 -12.17 -10.05 -8.76
CA GLN A 437 -12.73 -10.10 -7.41
C GLN A 437 -12.77 -8.74 -6.70
N HIS A 438 -11.82 -7.85 -6.96
CA HIS A 438 -11.73 -6.56 -6.28
C HIS A 438 -12.78 -5.60 -6.81
N ASN A 439 -12.98 -5.52 -8.13
CA ASN A 439 -13.98 -4.64 -8.71
C ASN A 439 -15.42 -5.15 -8.48
N VAL A 440 -15.63 -6.47 -8.48
CA VAL A 440 -16.89 -7.10 -8.03
C VAL A 440 -17.18 -6.74 -6.58
N SER A 441 -16.19 -6.87 -5.68
CA SER A 441 -16.35 -6.46 -4.28
C SER A 441 -16.67 -4.99 -4.17
N TYR A 442 -15.95 -4.12 -4.88
CA TYR A 442 -16.16 -2.69 -4.77
C TYR A 442 -17.57 -2.31 -5.20
N TYR A 443 -17.99 -2.69 -6.41
CA TYR A 443 -19.34 -2.39 -6.90
C TYR A 443 -20.44 -3.07 -6.07
N GLY A 444 -20.22 -4.31 -5.62
CA GLY A 444 -21.17 -5.06 -4.81
C GLY A 444 -21.40 -4.49 -3.42
N ARG A 445 -20.41 -3.75 -2.91
CA ARG A 445 -20.45 -3.13 -1.58
C ARG A 445 -20.90 -1.68 -1.59
N ARG A 446 -21.03 -1.02 -2.73
CA ARG A 446 -21.47 0.38 -2.78
C ARG A 446 -22.89 0.56 -2.22
N ASN A 447 -23.25 1.78 -1.83
CA ASN A 447 -24.57 2.12 -1.28
C ASN A 447 -25.01 1.29 -0.06
N GLY A 448 -24.06 0.77 0.73
CA GLY A 448 -24.39 -0.11 1.87
C GLY A 448 -24.51 -1.59 1.52
N GLY A 449 -24.30 -1.97 0.26
CA GLY A 449 -24.37 -3.35 -0.21
C GLY A 449 -23.38 -4.30 0.49
N ARG A 450 -23.73 -5.58 0.45
CA ARG A 450 -23.05 -6.67 1.17
C ARG A 450 -22.57 -7.80 0.26
N LEU A 451 -22.43 -7.55 -1.05
CA LEU A 451 -21.83 -8.52 -1.97
C LEU A 451 -20.31 -8.37 -1.99
N VAL A 452 -19.59 -9.45 -1.73
CA VAL A 452 -18.11 -9.50 -1.84
C VAL A 452 -17.71 -10.49 -2.93
N GLY A 453 -16.78 -10.07 -3.79
CA GLY A 453 -16.13 -10.93 -4.77
C GLY A 453 -14.89 -11.61 -4.17
N ARG A 454 -14.73 -12.90 -4.42
CA ARG A 454 -13.56 -13.68 -3.98
C ARG A 454 -13.03 -14.54 -5.12
N GLN A 455 -11.71 -14.70 -5.20
CA GLN A 455 -11.07 -15.40 -6.31
C GLN A 455 -10.79 -16.86 -5.96
N LEU A 456 -11.36 -17.78 -6.75
CA LEU A 456 -11.00 -19.21 -6.76
C LEU A 456 -10.81 -19.68 -8.21
N GLY A 457 -10.33 -20.92 -8.40
CA GLY A 457 -9.92 -21.42 -9.72
C GLY A 457 -8.43 -21.31 -10.04
N GLY A 458 -7.60 -20.82 -9.10
CA GLY A 458 -6.14 -20.84 -9.23
C GLY A 458 -5.50 -22.23 -9.11
N SER A 459 -6.11 -23.17 -8.40
CA SER A 459 -5.70 -24.58 -8.24
C SER A 459 -6.85 -25.52 -8.56
N THR A 460 -6.53 -26.75 -8.97
CA THR A 460 -7.51 -27.86 -9.10
C THR A 460 -8.13 -28.23 -7.75
N ASP A 461 -7.42 -27.99 -6.65
CA ASP A 461 -7.90 -28.26 -5.28
C ASP A 461 -9.07 -27.36 -4.88
N HIS A 462 -9.33 -26.30 -5.65
CA HIS A 462 -10.48 -25.41 -5.44
C HIS A 462 -11.79 -25.98 -5.99
N ILE A 463 -11.75 -26.98 -6.87
CA ILE A 463 -12.93 -27.50 -7.57
C ILE A 463 -13.94 -28.07 -6.59
N GLN A 464 -13.53 -29.06 -5.80
CA GLN A 464 -14.43 -29.74 -4.88
C GLN A 464 -15.01 -28.77 -3.81
N PRO A 465 -14.20 -27.91 -3.16
CA PRO A 465 -14.74 -26.91 -2.24
C PRO A 465 -15.76 -25.95 -2.87
N VAL A 466 -15.57 -25.52 -4.12
CA VAL A 466 -16.55 -24.67 -4.82
C VAL A 466 -17.85 -25.43 -5.06
N LEU A 467 -17.78 -26.67 -5.57
CA LEU A 467 -18.96 -27.50 -5.81
C LEU A 467 -19.72 -27.81 -4.52
N ASP A 468 -19.02 -28.00 -3.41
CA ASP A 468 -19.63 -28.36 -2.13
C ASP A 468 -20.21 -27.15 -1.38
N HIS A 469 -19.59 -25.98 -1.50
CA HIS A 469 -19.88 -24.86 -0.58
C HIS A 469 -20.23 -23.52 -1.23
N ALA A 470 -19.84 -23.26 -2.48
CA ALA A 470 -20.13 -21.96 -3.10
C ALA A 470 -21.62 -21.80 -3.41
N ASN A 471 -22.18 -20.62 -3.18
CA ASN A 471 -23.57 -20.32 -3.53
C ASN A 471 -23.70 -19.62 -4.88
N TRP A 472 -22.71 -18.80 -5.22
CA TRP A 472 -22.67 -18.02 -6.45
C TRP A 472 -21.30 -18.15 -7.11
N VAL A 473 -21.30 -18.38 -8.42
CA VAL A 473 -20.07 -18.49 -9.22
C VAL A 473 -20.21 -17.67 -10.48
N LEU A 474 -19.16 -16.91 -10.80
CA LEU A 474 -19.02 -16.15 -12.03
C LEU A 474 -17.94 -16.79 -12.89
N LEU A 475 -18.35 -17.22 -14.08
CA LEU A 475 -17.52 -17.91 -15.06
C LEU A 475 -17.28 -17.05 -16.30
N ALA A 476 -16.29 -17.43 -17.10
CA ALA A 476 -15.96 -16.77 -18.35
C ALA A 476 -15.60 -17.79 -19.43
N GLU A 477 -16.22 -17.66 -20.59
CA GLU A 477 -15.88 -18.45 -21.77
C GLU A 477 -14.59 -17.96 -22.43
N GLY A 478 -13.77 -18.89 -22.90
CA GLY A 478 -12.52 -18.60 -23.60
C GLY A 478 -11.37 -18.21 -22.66
N ASP A 479 -10.56 -17.22 -23.06
CA ASP A 479 -9.39 -16.78 -22.30
C ASP A 479 -9.79 -16.06 -21.00
N GLN A 480 -9.54 -16.67 -19.84
CA GLN A 480 -9.95 -16.15 -18.54
C GLN A 480 -8.96 -15.11 -17.94
N GLY A 481 -7.99 -14.64 -18.73
CA GLY A 481 -7.01 -13.64 -18.32
C GLY A 481 -5.79 -14.29 -17.66
N SER A 482 -5.36 -13.78 -16.51
CA SER A 482 -4.14 -14.26 -15.82
C SER A 482 -4.29 -15.61 -15.11
N VAL A 483 -5.36 -16.36 -15.36
CA VAL A 483 -5.70 -17.59 -14.62
C VAL A 483 -5.18 -18.84 -15.33
N ARG A 484 -4.73 -19.82 -14.54
CA ARG A 484 -4.10 -21.06 -15.00
C ARG A 484 -5.12 -22.03 -15.62
N SER A 485 -4.64 -23.12 -16.23
CA SER A 485 -5.48 -24.19 -16.81
C SER A 485 -6.54 -24.74 -15.82
N SER A 486 -6.24 -24.71 -14.53
CA SER A 486 -7.16 -25.06 -13.43
C SER A 486 -8.48 -24.27 -13.44
N ALA A 487 -8.48 -23.05 -13.95
CA ALA A 487 -9.69 -22.22 -14.03
C ALA A 487 -10.66 -22.75 -15.09
N ARG A 488 -10.15 -23.30 -16.19
CA ARG A 488 -10.96 -24.00 -17.20
C ARG A 488 -11.53 -25.30 -16.64
N SER A 489 -10.76 -26.03 -15.83
CA SER A 489 -11.24 -27.23 -15.14
C SER A 489 -12.36 -26.89 -14.16
N LEU A 490 -12.25 -25.79 -13.42
CA LEU A 490 -13.33 -25.31 -12.54
C LEU A 490 -14.57 -24.88 -13.33
N ASP A 491 -14.41 -24.14 -14.43
CA ASP A 491 -15.50 -23.75 -15.32
C ASP A 491 -16.29 -24.97 -15.81
N HIS A 492 -15.59 -25.98 -16.32
CA HIS A 492 -16.18 -27.24 -16.77
C HIS A 492 -16.91 -27.98 -15.64
N ALA A 493 -16.26 -28.12 -14.49
CA ALA A 493 -16.85 -28.77 -13.32
C ALA A 493 -18.15 -28.09 -12.86
N VAL A 494 -18.20 -26.76 -12.81
CA VAL A 494 -19.41 -26.02 -12.42
C VAL A 494 -20.55 -26.28 -13.40
N ARG A 495 -20.26 -26.20 -14.72
CA ARG A 495 -21.25 -26.42 -15.79
C ARG A 495 -21.81 -27.84 -15.81
N GLU A 496 -21.00 -28.85 -15.53
CA GLU A 496 -21.41 -30.26 -15.61
C GLU A 496 -21.94 -30.85 -14.29
N SER A 497 -21.64 -30.22 -13.15
CA SER A 497 -21.95 -30.77 -11.82
C SER A 497 -23.45 -30.99 -11.55
N GLY A 498 -24.34 -30.27 -12.25
CA GLY A 498 -25.77 -30.22 -11.93
C GLY A 498 -26.12 -29.51 -10.62
N VAL A 499 -25.12 -29.01 -9.88
CA VAL A 499 -25.26 -28.31 -8.58
C VAL A 499 -25.68 -26.85 -8.77
N PHE A 500 -25.32 -26.26 -9.89
CA PHE A 500 -25.59 -24.86 -10.22
C PHE A 500 -26.55 -24.76 -11.40
N GLU A 501 -27.39 -23.74 -11.38
CA GLU A 501 -28.19 -23.30 -12.53
C GLU A 501 -27.64 -21.98 -13.07
N GLU A 502 -27.64 -21.86 -14.39
CA GLU A 502 -27.28 -20.63 -15.07
C GLU A 502 -28.38 -19.59 -14.83
N VAL A 503 -27.99 -18.43 -14.27
CA VAL A 503 -28.90 -17.33 -13.97
C VAL A 503 -29.00 -16.37 -15.14
N GLU A 504 -27.85 -15.95 -15.68
CA GLU A 504 -27.78 -14.99 -16.77
C GLU A 504 -26.41 -15.01 -17.45
N VAL A 505 -26.41 -14.69 -18.76
CA VAL A 505 -25.20 -14.60 -19.59
C VAL A 505 -25.02 -13.17 -20.06
N PHE A 506 -23.79 -12.67 -19.96
CA PHE A 506 -23.40 -11.30 -20.27
C PHE A 506 -22.35 -11.29 -21.39
N PRO A 507 -22.47 -10.39 -22.38
CA PRO A 507 -21.49 -10.31 -23.46
C PRO A 507 -20.15 -9.76 -22.97
N ARG A 508 -19.04 -10.32 -23.47
CA ARG A 508 -17.69 -9.83 -23.18
C ARG A 508 -17.17 -8.89 -24.27
N PRO A 509 -16.48 -7.78 -23.92
CA PRO A 509 -15.95 -6.83 -24.92
C PRO A 509 -14.92 -7.42 -25.89
N GLN A 510 -14.17 -8.45 -25.45
CA GLN A 510 -13.07 -9.07 -26.20
C GLN A 510 -13.51 -10.36 -26.95
N GLY A 511 -14.82 -10.64 -27.01
CA GLY A 511 -15.38 -11.90 -27.51
C GLY A 511 -15.61 -12.93 -26.39
N GLY A 512 -16.58 -13.82 -26.59
CA GLY A 512 -17.07 -14.75 -25.58
C GLY A 512 -18.12 -14.13 -24.64
N SER A 513 -18.42 -14.83 -23.55
CA SER A 513 -19.42 -14.41 -22.56
C SER A 513 -18.95 -14.63 -21.12
N TYR A 514 -19.55 -13.86 -20.20
CA TYR A 514 -19.55 -14.16 -18.78
C TYR A 514 -20.87 -14.83 -18.42
N SER A 515 -20.84 -15.86 -17.59
CA SER A 515 -22.07 -16.52 -17.13
C SER A 515 -22.10 -16.52 -15.60
N LEU A 516 -23.25 -16.11 -15.06
CA LEU A 516 -23.51 -16.07 -13.63
C LEU A 516 -24.31 -17.31 -13.23
N TRP A 517 -23.84 -18.03 -12.22
CA TRP A 517 -24.38 -19.29 -11.78
C TRP A 517 -24.77 -19.22 -10.31
N LYS A 518 -25.90 -19.81 -9.96
CA LYS A 518 -26.41 -19.91 -8.59
C LYS A 518 -26.64 -21.36 -8.23
N ARG A 519 -26.30 -21.74 -6.99
CA ARG A 519 -26.59 -23.08 -6.48
C ARG A 519 -28.10 -23.32 -6.53
N ARG A 520 -28.50 -24.48 -7.06
CA ARG A 520 -29.91 -24.87 -7.16
C ARG A 520 -30.48 -25.15 -5.77
N ILE A 521 -31.76 -24.84 -5.58
CA ILE A 521 -32.44 -24.99 -4.29
C ILE A 521 -32.59 -26.47 -3.88
N ASP A 522 -32.65 -27.38 -4.85
CA ASP A 522 -32.74 -28.83 -4.67
C ASP A 522 -31.37 -29.51 -4.42
N SER A 523 -30.26 -28.77 -4.59
CA SER A 523 -28.93 -29.28 -4.30
C SER A 523 -28.68 -29.41 -2.80
N LYS A 524 -27.80 -30.33 -2.41
CA LYS A 524 -27.41 -30.54 -1.01
C LYS A 524 -26.96 -29.22 -0.37
N VAL A 525 -27.57 -28.86 0.76
CA VAL A 525 -27.20 -27.67 1.53
C VAL A 525 -25.75 -27.82 2.01
N PRO A 526 -24.88 -26.84 1.74
CA PRO A 526 -23.52 -26.85 2.24
C PRO A 526 -23.46 -27.02 3.75
N GLN A 527 -22.60 -27.92 4.23
CA GLN A 527 -22.28 -27.99 5.65
C GLN A 527 -21.49 -26.74 6.06
N GLY A 528 -21.92 -26.07 7.13
CA GLY A 528 -21.24 -24.88 7.64
C GLY A 528 -19.82 -25.18 8.14
N PHE A 529 -18.89 -24.26 7.91
CA PHE A 529 -17.49 -24.42 8.30
C PHE A 529 -17.30 -24.57 9.81
N GLU A 530 -18.20 -23.99 10.62
CA GLU A 530 -18.22 -24.13 12.06
C GLU A 530 -18.31 -25.60 12.55
N GLN A 531 -18.79 -26.52 11.71
CA GLN A 531 -18.85 -27.95 12.04
C GLN A 531 -17.52 -28.67 11.76
N ARG A 532 -16.78 -28.24 10.72
CA ARG A 532 -15.46 -28.81 10.34
C ARG A 532 -14.31 -28.16 11.11
N PHE A 533 -14.48 -26.90 11.53
CA PHE A 533 -13.45 -26.10 12.18
C PHE A 533 -12.85 -26.76 13.43
N PRO A 534 -13.62 -27.37 14.36
CA PRO A 534 -13.04 -27.91 15.58
C PRO A 534 -12.06 -29.07 15.33
N GLN A 535 -12.37 -29.92 14.35
CA GLN A 535 -11.47 -31.01 13.94
C GLN A 535 -10.21 -30.47 13.26
N LEU A 536 -10.35 -29.45 12.41
CA LEU A 536 -9.19 -28.77 11.81
C LEU A 536 -8.32 -28.14 12.91
N ALA A 537 -8.92 -27.40 13.85
CA ALA A 537 -8.20 -26.74 14.93
C ALA A 537 -7.44 -27.74 15.82
N ALA A 538 -8.01 -28.92 16.10
CA ALA A 538 -7.34 -30.00 16.81
C ALA A 538 -6.10 -30.53 16.05
N GLY A 539 -6.06 -30.39 14.72
CA GLY A 539 -4.89 -30.71 13.89
C GLY A 539 -3.64 -29.93 14.26
N LEU A 540 -3.77 -28.74 14.88
CA LEU A 540 -2.63 -28.00 15.41
C LEU A 540 -1.85 -28.80 16.47
N ALA A 541 -2.47 -29.75 17.17
CA ALA A 541 -1.78 -30.62 18.10
C ALA A 541 -0.70 -31.52 17.44
N GLN A 542 -0.69 -31.62 16.10
CA GLN A 542 0.34 -32.31 15.34
C GLN A 542 1.58 -31.45 15.04
N GLY A 543 1.61 -30.21 15.53
CA GLY A 543 2.74 -29.30 15.31
C GLY A 543 2.82 -28.81 13.86
N PRO A 544 4.04 -28.60 13.32
CA PRO A 544 4.24 -28.10 11.96
C PRO A 544 3.51 -28.88 10.86
N ALA A 545 3.45 -30.21 10.97
CA ALA A 545 2.75 -31.07 10.01
C ALA A 545 1.23 -30.78 9.94
N GLY A 546 0.63 -30.28 11.03
CA GLY A 546 -0.77 -29.89 11.08
C GLY A 546 -1.06 -28.49 10.54
N LEU A 547 -0.04 -27.67 10.26
CA LEU A 547 -0.25 -26.26 9.86
C LEU A 547 -0.80 -26.13 8.45
N ASP A 548 -0.21 -26.82 7.46
CA ASP A 548 -0.65 -26.69 6.07
C ASP A 548 -2.10 -27.14 5.86
N PRO A 549 -2.55 -28.32 6.36
CA PRO A 549 -3.94 -28.75 6.22
C PRO A 549 -4.94 -27.74 6.82
N VAL A 550 -4.59 -27.14 7.97
CA VAL A 550 -5.42 -26.16 8.66
C VAL A 550 -5.48 -24.85 7.88
N PHE A 551 -4.33 -24.26 7.56
CA PHE A 551 -4.30 -22.94 6.94
C PHE A 551 -4.72 -22.96 5.48
N SER A 552 -4.47 -24.05 4.74
CA SER A 552 -4.98 -24.25 3.39
C SER A 552 -6.51 -24.36 3.37
N SER A 553 -7.10 -25.12 4.31
CA SER A 553 -8.56 -25.21 4.44
C SER A 553 -9.19 -23.88 4.84
N VAL A 554 -8.59 -23.17 5.80
CA VAL A 554 -9.06 -21.84 6.23
C VAL A 554 -8.94 -20.82 5.12
N ALA A 555 -7.85 -20.85 4.33
CA ALA A 555 -7.66 -19.92 3.22
C ALA A 555 -8.73 -20.09 2.13
N ILE A 556 -9.07 -21.34 1.78
CA ILE A 556 -10.16 -21.64 0.84
C ILE A 556 -11.51 -21.19 1.43
N GLU A 557 -11.77 -21.49 2.70
CA GLU A 557 -13.01 -21.05 3.35
C GLU A 557 -13.15 -19.52 3.35
N HIS A 558 -12.07 -18.78 3.62
CA HIS A 558 -12.09 -17.30 3.59
C HIS A 558 -12.38 -16.73 2.20
N MET A 559 -12.20 -17.53 1.15
CA MET A 559 -12.66 -17.20 -0.21
C MET A 559 -14.12 -17.63 -0.44
N LEU A 560 -14.58 -18.74 0.12
CA LEU A 560 -15.97 -19.21 0.01
C LEU A 560 -16.96 -18.36 0.81
N ASP A 561 -16.54 -17.92 2.00
CA ASP A 561 -17.27 -17.03 2.88
C ASP A 561 -16.44 -15.79 3.18
N GLY A 562 -16.59 -14.78 2.30
CA GLY A 562 -15.90 -13.50 2.43
C GLY A 562 -16.38 -12.64 3.60
N HIS A 563 -17.43 -13.04 4.31
CA HIS A 563 -18.00 -12.36 5.49
C HIS A 563 -17.58 -13.01 6.81
N PHE A 564 -16.95 -14.19 6.75
CA PHE A 564 -16.51 -14.96 7.92
C PHE A 564 -17.64 -15.26 8.92
N SER A 565 -18.82 -15.58 8.40
CA SER A 565 -20.06 -15.85 9.12
C SER A 565 -19.92 -16.96 10.17
N TYR A 566 -19.02 -17.93 9.95
CA TYR A 566 -18.76 -19.04 10.88
C TYR A 566 -18.19 -18.59 12.24
N ARG A 567 -17.51 -17.43 12.32
CA ARG A 567 -16.71 -17.06 13.50
C ARG A 567 -17.54 -16.86 14.76
N ALA A 568 -18.65 -16.13 14.67
CA ALA A 568 -19.51 -15.82 15.80
C ALA A 568 -20.24 -17.05 16.39
N PRO A 569 -20.93 -17.90 15.60
CA PRO A 569 -21.57 -19.09 16.13
C PRO A 569 -20.54 -20.09 16.69
N LEU A 570 -19.41 -20.28 16.01
CA LEU A 570 -18.32 -21.14 16.50
C LEU A 570 -17.79 -20.68 17.86
N ARG A 571 -17.50 -19.38 18.03
CA ARG A 571 -17.02 -18.83 19.30
C ARG A 571 -18.03 -19.08 20.42
N ARG A 572 -19.31 -18.83 20.17
CA ARG A 572 -20.38 -19.07 21.14
C ARG A 572 -20.45 -20.53 21.53
N ALA A 573 -20.45 -21.44 20.56
CA ALA A 573 -20.51 -22.89 20.80
C ALA A 573 -19.30 -23.38 21.62
N ALA A 574 -18.08 -22.96 21.27
CA ALA A 574 -16.88 -23.34 22.00
C ALA A 574 -16.86 -22.79 23.45
N LEU A 575 -17.33 -21.55 23.67
CA LEU A 575 -17.45 -20.99 25.02
C LEU A 575 -18.50 -21.71 25.87
N GLU A 576 -19.64 -22.12 25.30
CA GLU A 576 -20.63 -22.92 26.02
C GLU A 576 -20.09 -24.30 26.41
N ARG A 577 -19.33 -24.95 25.52
CA ARG A 577 -18.63 -26.20 25.85
C ARG A 577 -17.67 -26.03 27.02
N LEU A 578 -16.89 -24.93 27.05
CA LEU A 578 -15.99 -24.64 28.18
C LEU A 578 -16.70 -24.32 29.50
N LYS A 579 -17.95 -23.86 29.46
CA LYS A 579 -18.76 -23.71 30.68
C LYS A 579 -19.19 -25.06 31.26
N GLN A 580 -19.43 -26.04 30.40
CA GLN A 580 -19.82 -27.40 30.80
C GLN A 580 -18.60 -28.21 31.24
N ASP A 581 -17.51 -28.14 30.48
CA ASP A 581 -16.24 -28.79 30.76
C ASP A 581 -15.10 -27.80 30.51
N GLN A 582 -14.53 -27.27 31.60
CA GLN A 582 -13.41 -26.34 31.52
C GLN A 582 -12.18 -26.95 30.86
N SER A 583 -12.06 -28.27 30.83
CA SER A 583 -10.94 -29.02 30.25
C SER A 583 -11.14 -29.41 28.78
N ASP A 584 -12.26 -29.06 28.14
CA ASP A 584 -12.53 -29.41 26.74
C ASP A 584 -11.44 -28.85 25.79
N GLU A 585 -10.56 -29.74 25.35
CA GLU A 585 -9.42 -29.38 24.51
C GLU A 585 -9.83 -28.96 23.11
N THR A 586 -10.89 -29.57 22.57
CA THR A 586 -11.39 -29.24 21.24
C THR A 586 -11.90 -27.80 21.21
N ALA A 587 -12.62 -27.39 22.26
CA ALA A 587 -13.07 -26.02 22.42
C ALA A 587 -11.88 -25.05 22.60
N ARG A 588 -10.84 -25.43 23.35
CA ARG A 588 -9.64 -24.60 23.53
C ARG A 588 -8.83 -24.43 22.24
N TRP A 589 -8.58 -25.50 21.49
CA TRP A 589 -7.92 -25.42 20.18
C TRP A 589 -8.72 -24.55 19.20
N SER A 590 -10.05 -24.71 19.20
CA SER A 590 -10.94 -23.90 18.36
C SER A 590 -10.85 -22.41 18.69
N LEU A 591 -10.92 -22.04 19.98
CA LEU A 591 -10.80 -20.64 20.41
C LEU A 591 -9.39 -20.08 20.20
N ALA A 592 -8.35 -20.88 20.41
CA ALA A 592 -6.97 -20.49 20.13
C ALA A 592 -6.77 -20.16 18.65
N LEU A 593 -7.18 -21.04 17.73
CA LEU A 593 -7.09 -20.80 16.29
C LEU A 593 -7.96 -19.62 15.87
N LEU A 594 -9.18 -19.49 16.40
CA LEU A 594 -10.04 -18.34 16.10
C LEU A 594 -9.41 -17.02 16.54
N ALA A 595 -8.76 -17.00 17.70
CA ALA A 595 -8.02 -15.85 18.21
C ALA A 595 -6.80 -15.52 17.34
N VAL A 596 -6.09 -16.53 16.82
CA VAL A 596 -5.00 -16.35 15.84
C VAL A 596 -5.54 -15.70 14.55
N LEU A 597 -6.63 -16.24 13.99
CA LEU A 597 -7.24 -15.73 12.74
C LEU A 597 -7.85 -14.33 12.86
N THR A 598 -8.16 -13.90 14.08
CA THR A 598 -8.72 -12.56 14.37
C THR A 598 -7.69 -11.60 14.96
N ASN A 599 -6.40 -11.96 14.93
CA ASN A 599 -5.31 -11.16 15.48
C ASN A 599 -5.56 -10.74 16.94
N ARG A 600 -5.87 -11.72 17.79
CA ARG A 600 -6.08 -11.59 19.25
C ARG A 600 -5.03 -12.41 20.01
N PRO A 601 -3.75 -11.99 19.99
CA PRO A 601 -2.64 -12.78 20.52
C PRO A 601 -2.77 -13.10 22.02
N ALA A 602 -3.31 -12.19 22.83
CA ALA A 602 -3.52 -12.42 24.26
C ALA A 602 -4.59 -13.50 24.54
N GLU A 603 -5.67 -13.52 23.75
CA GLU A 603 -6.71 -14.54 23.84
C GLU A 603 -6.16 -15.90 23.39
N ALA A 604 -5.40 -15.93 22.28
CA ALA A 604 -4.74 -17.14 21.81
C ALA A 604 -3.75 -17.68 22.86
N ALA A 605 -2.92 -16.82 23.45
CA ALA A 605 -1.96 -17.20 24.48
C ALA A 605 -2.64 -17.82 25.71
N HIS A 606 -3.79 -17.28 26.12
CA HIS A 606 -4.58 -17.83 27.21
C HIS A 606 -5.06 -19.25 26.92
N HIS A 607 -5.60 -19.50 25.72
CA HIS A 607 -6.06 -20.85 25.36
C HIS A 607 -4.90 -21.84 25.22
N PHE A 608 -3.76 -21.41 24.69
CA PHE A 608 -2.57 -22.27 24.61
C PHE A 608 -1.97 -22.59 25.98
N GLU A 609 -1.96 -21.65 26.93
CA GLU A 609 -1.55 -21.91 28.32
C GLU A 609 -2.41 -22.99 28.98
N ARG A 610 -3.71 -22.94 28.72
CA ARG A 610 -4.65 -23.93 29.23
C ARG A 610 -4.41 -25.32 28.61
N LEU A 611 -4.16 -25.37 27.30
CA LEU A 611 -3.78 -26.60 26.59
C LEU A 611 -2.42 -27.16 27.03
N GLU A 612 -1.45 -26.30 27.31
CA GLU A 612 -0.15 -26.68 27.87
C GLU A 612 -0.32 -27.39 29.23
N SER A 613 -1.27 -26.92 30.04
CA SER A 613 -1.56 -27.53 31.35
C SER A 613 -2.28 -28.89 31.22
N SER A 614 -3.09 -29.09 30.18
CA SER A 614 -3.82 -30.36 29.97
C SER A 614 -2.99 -31.40 29.20
N ASN A 615 -2.06 -30.95 28.35
CA ASN A 615 -1.17 -31.78 27.55
C ASN A 615 0.31 -31.50 27.84
N PRO A 616 0.81 -31.83 29.05
CA PRO A 616 2.17 -31.49 29.47
C PRO A 616 3.27 -32.22 28.68
N GLU A 617 2.92 -33.33 27.99
CA GLU A 617 3.84 -34.11 27.15
C GLU A 617 4.04 -33.49 25.75
N SER A 618 3.13 -32.61 25.32
CA SER A 618 3.18 -32.01 23.99
C SER A 618 3.95 -30.69 23.98
N PRO A 619 4.96 -30.51 23.10
CA PRO A 619 5.68 -29.25 23.00
C PRO A 619 4.88 -28.14 22.28
N TRP A 620 3.81 -28.49 21.57
CA TRP A 620 3.15 -27.60 20.61
C TRP A 620 2.34 -26.47 21.25
N PRO A 621 1.54 -26.69 22.32
CA PRO A 621 0.89 -25.58 23.01
C PRO A 621 1.88 -24.50 23.45
N SER A 622 3.03 -24.89 24.01
CA SER A 622 4.11 -23.97 24.40
C SER A 622 4.72 -23.25 23.21
N ALA A 623 5.00 -23.97 22.11
CA ALA A 623 5.53 -23.37 20.89
C ALA A 623 4.58 -22.31 20.31
N TYR A 624 3.29 -22.64 20.15
CA TYR A 624 2.29 -21.70 19.64
C TYR A 624 2.06 -20.52 20.59
N ARG A 625 2.05 -20.77 21.91
CA ARG A 625 1.99 -19.72 22.94
C ARG A 625 3.15 -18.74 22.79
N SER A 626 4.38 -19.22 22.62
CA SER A 626 5.54 -18.36 22.36
C SER A 626 5.39 -17.55 21.07
N VAL A 627 4.89 -18.15 19.99
CA VAL A 627 4.63 -17.45 18.72
C VAL A 627 3.59 -16.33 18.89
N VAL A 628 2.44 -16.59 19.52
CA VAL A 628 1.41 -15.56 19.70
C VAL A 628 1.81 -14.50 20.73
N LEU A 629 2.63 -14.83 21.72
CA LEU A 629 3.20 -13.84 22.64
C LEU A 629 4.17 -12.92 21.92
N LEU A 630 5.01 -13.44 21.01
CA LEU A 630 5.82 -12.60 20.12
C LEU A 630 4.94 -11.70 19.26
N ALA A 631 3.91 -12.27 18.62
CA ALA A 631 2.92 -11.51 17.86
C ALA A 631 2.28 -10.38 18.66
N GLY A 632 2.00 -10.62 19.94
CA GLY A 632 1.43 -9.65 20.88
C GLY A 632 2.42 -8.65 21.48
N TRP A 633 3.66 -8.56 21.00
CA TRP A 633 4.72 -7.70 21.55
C TRP A 633 5.10 -8.04 23.00
N ASN A 634 5.09 -9.32 23.36
CA ASN A 634 5.56 -9.80 24.66
C ASN A 634 6.72 -10.80 24.53
N PRO A 635 7.90 -10.33 24.10
CA PRO A 635 9.06 -11.19 23.86
C PRO A 635 9.62 -11.82 25.15
N TRP A 636 9.50 -11.16 26.30
CA TRP A 636 9.97 -11.73 27.57
C TRP A 636 9.13 -12.93 28.00
N SER A 637 7.80 -12.83 27.95
CA SER A 637 6.96 -13.99 28.25
C SER A 637 7.11 -15.09 27.18
N ALA A 638 7.29 -14.72 25.91
CA ALA A 638 7.55 -15.71 24.87
C ALA A 638 8.85 -16.49 25.12
N SER A 639 9.90 -15.78 25.54
CA SER A 639 11.19 -16.36 25.90
C SER A 639 11.06 -17.26 27.13
N SER A 640 10.39 -16.82 28.19
CA SER A 640 10.21 -17.65 29.40
C SER A 640 9.40 -18.92 29.14
N VAL A 641 8.33 -18.82 28.33
CA VAL A 641 7.52 -19.99 27.92
C VAL A 641 8.37 -20.95 27.09
N ALA A 642 9.16 -20.43 26.14
CA ALA A 642 10.01 -21.26 25.31
C ALA A 642 11.14 -21.92 26.12
N SER A 643 11.78 -21.22 27.05
CA SER A 643 12.83 -21.78 27.92
C SER A 643 12.27 -22.92 28.78
N ALA A 644 11.12 -22.72 29.41
CA ALA A 644 10.45 -23.77 30.19
C ALA A 644 10.02 -24.96 29.32
N ALA A 645 9.73 -24.75 28.04
CA ALA A 645 9.42 -25.83 27.11
C ALA A 645 10.68 -26.59 26.66
N VAL A 646 11.81 -25.90 26.44
CA VAL A 646 13.10 -26.53 26.15
C VAL A 646 13.56 -27.41 27.32
N GLU A 647 13.38 -26.96 28.56
CA GLU A 647 13.69 -27.76 29.75
C GLU A 647 12.84 -29.03 29.85
N ARG A 648 11.56 -28.97 29.46
CA ARG A 648 10.63 -30.10 29.53
C ARG A 648 10.76 -31.09 28.37
N HIS A 649 10.88 -30.59 27.14
CA HIS A 649 10.80 -31.40 25.92
C HIS A 649 12.16 -31.59 25.22
N GLY A 650 13.25 -31.13 25.84
CA GLY A 650 14.59 -31.17 25.27
C GLY A 650 14.84 -30.09 24.22
N GLN A 651 16.00 -30.15 23.58
CA GLN A 651 16.48 -29.17 22.62
C GLN A 651 15.84 -29.32 21.23
N HIS A 652 14.51 -29.34 21.16
CA HIS A 652 13.79 -29.34 19.88
C HIS A 652 14.14 -28.04 19.09
N PRO A 653 14.55 -28.12 17.80
CA PRO A 653 15.06 -26.95 17.05
C PRO A 653 14.12 -25.73 17.06
N ILE A 654 12.82 -25.97 16.89
CA ILE A 654 11.79 -24.93 16.93
C ILE A 654 11.73 -24.22 18.30
N LEU A 655 11.77 -24.96 19.41
CA LEU A 655 11.69 -24.36 20.75
C LEU A 655 12.94 -23.54 21.07
N VAL A 656 14.13 -24.07 20.74
CA VAL A 656 15.41 -23.35 20.91
C VAL A 656 15.45 -22.08 20.07
N SER A 657 14.93 -22.14 18.84
CA SER A 657 14.82 -20.96 17.99
C SER A 657 13.85 -19.93 18.54
N LEU A 658 12.66 -20.34 18.98
CA LEU A 658 11.68 -19.43 19.60
C LEU A 658 12.25 -18.78 20.87
N GLU A 659 12.97 -19.55 21.68
CA GLU A 659 13.58 -19.08 22.92
C GLU A 659 14.65 -18.00 22.68
N SER A 660 15.64 -18.32 21.82
CA SER A 660 16.73 -17.40 21.50
C SER A 660 16.23 -16.17 20.73
N LEU A 661 15.32 -16.33 19.77
CA LEU A 661 14.72 -15.24 19.02
C LEU A 661 13.90 -14.32 19.94
N ALA A 662 13.09 -14.89 20.82
CA ALA A 662 12.32 -14.12 21.79
C ALA A 662 13.22 -13.38 22.78
N ALA A 663 14.31 -14.00 23.24
CA ALA A 663 15.27 -13.34 24.13
C ALA A 663 15.95 -12.14 23.45
N VAL A 664 16.38 -12.30 22.19
CA VAL A 664 16.97 -11.21 21.40
C VAL A 664 15.97 -10.06 21.21
N LEU A 665 14.73 -10.37 20.85
CA LEU A 665 13.66 -9.37 20.71
C LEU A 665 13.29 -8.72 22.04
N GLY A 666 13.51 -9.42 23.16
CA GLY A 666 13.40 -8.89 24.52
C GLY A 666 14.58 -8.03 24.97
N GLY A 667 15.61 -7.85 24.13
CA GLY A 667 16.77 -7.01 24.42
C GLY A 667 18.02 -7.77 24.88
N ALA A 668 17.99 -9.11 24.94
CA ALA A 668 19.18 -9.92 25.20
C ALA A 668 20.04 -10.05 23.92
N ILE A 669 20.57 -8.93 23.42
CA ILE A 669 21.27 -8.83 22.13
C ILE A 669 22.52 -9.74 22.09
N TRP A 670 23.12 -10.06 23.24
CA TRP A 670 24.24 -11.00 23.33
C TRP A 670 23.88 -12.43 22.91
N ARG A 671 22.59 -12.81 22.91
CA ARG A 671 22.09 -14.10 22.40
C ARG A 671 21.87 -14.12 20.89
N LEU A 672 22.19 -13.03 20.18
CA LEU A 672 22.07 -12.96 18.73
C LEU A 672 22.83 -14.09 18.00
N PRO A 673 24.06 -14.50 18.39
CA PRO A 673 24.74 -15.63 17.77
C PRO A 673 23.93 -16.95 17.87
N GLU A 674 23.28 -17.19 19.02
CA GLU A 674 22.41 -18.37 19.22
C GLU A 674 21.18 -18.33 18.31
N ALA A 675 20.54 -17.16 18.20
CA ALA A 675 19.40 -16.98 17.30
C ALA A 675 19.79 -17.17 15.82
N VAL A 676 20.94 -16.64 15.41
CA VAL A 676 21.46 -16.80 14.04
C VAL A 676 21.75 -18.26 13.70
N GLN A 677 22.17 -19.06 14.68
CA GLN A 677 22.44 -20.49 14.48
C GLN A 677 21.18 -21.35 14.54
N SER A 678 20.25 -21.05 15.46
CA SER A 678 19.06 -21.88 15.70
C SER A 678 17.91 -21.64 14.72
N VAL A 679 17.75 -20.42 14.21
CA VAL A 679 16.67 -20.08 13.26
C VAL A 679 16.72 -20.91 11.97
N PRO A 680 17.87 -21.06 11.28
CA PRO A 680 17.96 -21.91 10.09
C PRO A 680 17.53 -23.36 10.36
N ALA A 681 17.96 -23.95 11.48
CA ALA A 681 17.58 -25.31 11.85
C ALA A 681 16.06 -25.44 12.07
N ALA A 682 15.44 -24.48 12.75
CA ALA A 682 13.99 -24.46 12.93
C ALA A 682 13.24 -24.30 11.58
N ILE A 683 13.74 -23.46 10.67
CA ILE A 683 13.18 -23.32 9.32
C ILE A 683 13.23 -24.66 8.59
N THR A 684 14.39 -25.32 8.55
CA THR A 684 14.55 -26.63 7.91
C THR A 684 13.59 -27.66 8.49
N THR A 685 13.48 -27.75 9.83
CA THR A 685 12.54 -28.68 10.48
C THR A 685 11.08 -28.41 10.10
N VAL A 686 10.69 -27.14 10.00
CA VAL A 686 9.33 -26.76 9.57
C VAL A 686 9.11 -27.12 8.10
N GLU A 687 10.06 -26.80 7.22
CA GLU A 687 9.97 -27.11 5.78
C GLU A 687 9.88 -28.62 5.52
N GLU A 688 10.70 -29.42 6.20
CA GLU A 688 10.66 -30.90 6.15
C GLU A 688 9.30 -31.45 6.61
N SER A 689 8.72 -30.84 7.64
CA SER A 689 7.40 -31.24 8.17
C SER A 689 6.24 -30.86 7.25
N LEU A 690 6.37 -29.79 6.47
CA LEU A 690 5.34 -29.31 5.54
C LEU A 690 5.39 -30.07 4.19
N ASN A 691 6.56 -30.56 3.77
CA ASN A 691 6.76 -31.25 2.49
C ASN A 691 7.37 -32.66 2.63
N PRO A 692 6.66 -33.64 3.22
CA PRO A 692 7.19 -35.00 3.39
C PRO A 692 7.48 -35.72 2.05
N GLN A 693 6.92 -35.26 0.92
CA GLN A 693 7.08 -35.89 -0.40
C GLN A 693 8.35 -35.48 -1.17
N ALA A 694 9.11 -34.46 -0.74
CA ALA A 694 10.35 -34.07 -1.43
C ALA A 694 11.50 -35.08 -1.22
N ASN A 695 11.41 -35.94 -0.20
CA ASN A 695 12.45 -36.91 0.15
C ASN A 695 12.08 -38.37 -0.24
N GLY A 696 10.99 -38.58 -0.99
CA GLY A 696 10.59 -39.90 -1.50
C GLY A 696 11.19 -40.26 -2.87
N SER A 697 11.95 -39.34 -3.49
CA SER A 697 12.63 -39.55 -4.76
C SER A 697 14.09 -39.13 -4.66
N SER A 698 14.87 -39.94 -3.94
CA SER A 698 16.32 -40.05 -4.11
C SER A 698 16.66 -41.48 -4.51
#